data_AF-A0A7C5AHL8-F1
#
_entry.id   AF-A0A7C5AHL8-F1
#
_cell.length_a   1.000
_cell.length_b   1.000
_cell.length_c   1.000
_cell.angle_alpha   90.00
_cell.angle_beta   90.00
_cell.angle_gamma   90.00
#
_symmetry.space_group_name_H-M   'P 1'
#
loop_
_entity.id
_entity.type
_entity.pdbx_description
1 polymer ?
#
loop_
_entity_poly.entity_id
_entity_poly.type
_entity_poly.pdbx_seq_one_letter_code
_entity_poly.pdbx_strand_id
1 'polypeptide(L)'
;MRKSRRLLGATFLLLATMITGHCSDNGRGLHKQLYVVPAPGKVAVDGRLDEWDLSGMIEMFVVQATRATQSAKFAAMYDSEALYLGAEVNDPTPMMNMQDPAVNPERGWDADSCQFRLTTDPAVGYPILDESAWKYSGKKESDRRDDIVHLTLWHYTATAEPQLHMLLGMTYREPPNAPRGMVPPDQYEAKYLKREDGRGYTFEYRIPWRTLNAKAPLKAGDIVAGTVQFNWSRPDGQHTAGGSAWAYDVLRAPGFPFQSTACWGKLIFHPSGKVDRKLVEEGVPPDRPLPLEFAYELPEDAECTIQLFNDKNENVRILVAQQQRMGGRNVERWDGCDDSGNILPEGTYRWRGIYHQPIRAEYRFSVHNSGNPPYPTADGKGGWGGDHGVPQTVCAFDEGILMAWDSSEYGWGVIRTDFEGRKQWGCNYDATHMATDGETVFSAGGHGFTRSPHIQLMTVKEARPRQLGGKGELAAPPGGDDSSNRVTGLACDKGILYASYGARNLVAKFDTRDGSLISSWDVPQPGRLAVMSDGRVSVISGGKVLILREGKVEGSIAEHLDEPAGIACCDGEIFVANRGKLMNVSVFKETDCSYIRSIGREGGRPPKGRYDPSGMFMPGGIAVDKTGQLWVAEVADAPKRISCWDAKTGAFKKEFFGGCDYFAYGYIDPAKPDEILVHNVLWKIDWKTFGVTPVTTVWRKTEPAMIPYLGSGAYSASPKIITAANGRQYMYGNNYAHFSALFYREGDIFKPVMSKIHVGYDYIGPAGIPFMDEDREKYPQGQYFWQDQNGDCCVQPEEITPLKGTPLERFDIAWVFPDLSVLLSCGYILKPVSVEAGIPKYDLAKAEKYSLPVKYSTVPGEDGGIFTYEPSKTGLSLARWDRDGRMLWGYNGIPSWPESLNLGVTGPGKLWGMTQCMGKAGDFLVFQTYFGPNHIFRADGIYVGAILSDGRVMTDRGAYEGQPEGQGGYFGMLNIEPGKPGRYFVIGGGQDARVWEVLGLETIRDLPGGTYEHTAEKVARAEQALREYKMAIAAANRIVIGSDIESARSVEKELDTGAFFKVKVARDAQNLIVDYEVKSDIQLVNGVPDPKLLFKGGNCMDIQLENSRGEAVRALITKHNGRPFAALYFPKVKDFHGEPTVLNSPTGKESFDEITFLDDIELSCEKTDAGFHARARLPLKALRLELKSGQKLKMDVGYIFGNAQGTGKAVRRAYLFNNSFSANVIDDIPNESRLEPSEWGEATVE
;
A
#
# COMPACT_ATOMS: atom_id res chain seq x y z
N MET A 1 18.24 -45.03 16.12
CA MET A 1 17.03 -45.87 16.27
C MET A 1 15.82 -45.09 15.80
N ARG A 2 15.11 -45.65 14.82
CA ARG A 2 13.88 -45.16 14.18
C ARG A 2 12.68 -45.17 15.13
N LYS A 3 11.72 -44.25 14.92
CA LYS A 3 10.23 -44.45 14.80
C LYS A 3 9.55 -43.08 14.98
N SER A 4 9.00 -42.39 13.96
CA SER A 4 7.79 -42.64 13.13
C SER A 4 6.45 -42.59 13.89
N ARG A 5 5.66 -41.52 13.68
CA ARG A 5 4.18 -41.44 13.74
C ARG A 5 3.72 -40.30 12.80
N ARG A 6 3.52 -40.56 11.50
CA ARG A 6 2.21 -40.79 10.82
C ARG A 6 1.10 -39.79 11.19
N LEU A 7 0.94 -38.75 10.35
CA LEU A 7 -0.32 -38.06 10.10
C LEU A 7 -1.26 -39.02 9.35
N LEU A 8 -2.52 -39.10 9.77
CA LEU A 8 -3.60 -39.72 9.01
C LEU A 8 -4.16 -38.70 8.01
N GLY A 9 -4.25 -39.12 6.75
CA GLY A 9 -4.94 -38.40 5.70
C GLY A 9 -6.45 -38.65 5.71
N ALA A 10 -7.18 -37.65 5.21
CA ALA A 10 -8.51 -37.82 4.66
C ALA A 10 -8.45 -37.35 3.20
N THR A 11 -8.77 -38.27 2.30
CA THR A 11 -8.78 -38.14 0.85
C THR A 11 -9.86 -37.15 0.42
N PHE A 12 -9.48 -35.98 -0.10
CA PHE A 12 -10.38 -35.10 -0.84
C PHE A 12 -10.22 -35.40 -2.34
N LEU A 13 -11.29 -35.91 -2.97
CA LEU A 13 -11.49 -35.71 -4.40
C LEU A 13 -11.82 -34.22 -4.60
N LEU A 14 -10.84 -33.42 -5.01
CA LEU A 14 -11.07 -32.07 -5.51
C LEU A 14 -11.63 -32.17 -6.94
N LEU A 15 -12.90 -31.80 -7.12
CA LEU A 15 -13.36 -31.32 -8.41
C LEU A 15 -12.68 -29.98 -8.68
N ALA A 16 -12.03 -29.88 -9.84
CA ALA A 16 -11.34 -28.70 -10.31
C ALA A 16 -12.33 -27.52 -10.50
N THR A 17 -12.15 -26.46 -9.72
CA THR A 17 -12.72 -25.14 -9.99
C THR A 17 -11.57 -24.19 -10.32
N MET A 18 -11.41 -23.91 -11.62
CA MET A 18 -10.51 -22.86 -12.10
C MET A 18 -10.97 -21.51 -11.52
N ILE A 19 -10.10 -20.90 -10.72
CA ILE A 19 -10.24 -19.51 -10.28
C ILE A 19 -10.16 -18.65 -11.54
N THR A 20 -11.28 -18.09 -11.98
CA THR A 20 -11.31 -17.13 -13.06
C THR A 20 -10.61 -15.86 -12.58
N GLY A 21 -9.47 -15.54 -13.18
CA GLY A 21 -8.85 -14.21 -13.06
C GLY A 21 -9.91 -13.15 -13.34
N HIS A 22 -9.98 -12.16 -12.46
CA HIS A 22 -10.75 -10.95 -12.71
C HIS A 22 -10.09 -10.24 -13.90
N CYS A 23 -10.58 -10.51 -15.11
CA CYS A 23 -10.24 -9.74 -16.30
C CYS A 23 -10.81 -8.33 -16.13
N SER A 24 -10.11 -7.31 -16.62
CA SER A 24 -10.48 -5.92 -16.42
C SER A 24 -11.81 -5.60 -17.13
N ASP A 25 -12.82 -5.18 -16.37
CA ASP A 25 -14.14 -4.76 -16.88
C ASP A 25 -14.09 -3.36 -17.55
N ASN A 26 -12.94 -2.89 -18.03
CA ASN A 26 -12.71 -1.53 -18.54
C ASN A 26 -12.81 -1.45 -20.08
N GLY A 27 -13.63 -0.52 -20.59
CA GLY A 27 -13.81 -0.34 -22.05
C GLY A 27 -12.81 0.61 -22.71
N ARG A 28 -11.60 0.73 -22.15
CA ARG A 28 -10.57 1.69 -22.56
C ARG A 28 -9.49 0.99 -23.38
N GLY A 29 -9.09 1.60 -24.50
CA GLY A 29 -8.00 1.12 -25.34
C GLY A 29 -8.30 -0.22 -26.03
N LEU A 30 -9.59 -0.51 -26.26
CA LEU A 30 -10.06 -1.75 -26.88
C LEU A 30 -9.56 -1.88 -28.31
N HIS A 31 -9.62 -0.78 -29.07
CA HIS A 31 -9.28 -0.74 -30.47
C HIS A 31 -7.85 -0.21 -30.65
N LYS A 32 -7.08 -0.88 -31.51
CA LYS A 32 -5.73 -0.42 -31.91
C LYS A 32 -5.78 0.50 -33.15
N GLN A 33 -6.91 0.51 -33.85
CA GLN A 33 -7.10 1.18 -35.12
C GLN A 33 -8.53 1.70 -35.30
N LEU A 34 -8.69 2.76 -36.08
CA LEU A 34 -9.96 3.30 -36.55
C LEU A 34 -9.91 3.46 -38.08
N TYR A 35 -10.94 2.96 -38.76
CA TYR A 35 -11.07 3.13 -40.20
C TYR A 35 -11.83 4.42 -40.48
N VAL A 36 -11.16 5.38 -41.13
CA VAL A 36 -11.74 6.62 -41.63
C VAL A 36 -12.22 6.37 -43.06
N VAL A 37 -13.52 6.40 -43.31
CA VAL A 37 -14.12 5.97 -44.59
C VAL A 37 -14.46 7.16 -45.50
N PRO A 38 -14.53 7.00 -46.83
CA PRO A 38 -14.90 8.11 -47.70
C PRO A 38 -16.37 8.52 -47.47
N ALA A 39 -16.65 9.83 -47.44
CA ALA A 39 -18.01 10.31 -47.33
C ALA A 39 -18.86 9.80 -48.52
N PRO A 40 -20.07 9.25 -48.29
CA PRO A 40 -20.89 8.64 -49.34
C PRO A 40 -21.50 9.66 -50.32
N GLY A 41 -21.35 10.96 -50.02
CA GLY A 41 -21.87 12.10 -50.78
C GLY A 41 -21.73 13.38 -49.98
N LYS A 42 -22.58 14.38 -50.28
CA LYS A 42 -22.68 15.60 -49.47
C LYS A 42 -23.34 15.26 -48.12
N VAL A 43 -22.66 15.56 -47.02
CA VAL A 43 -23.15 15.40 -45.65
C VAL A 43 -23.71 16.73 -45.15
N ALA A 44 -24.95 16.73 -44.69
CA ALA A 44 -25.61 17.80 -43.97
C ALA A 44 -25.32 17.67 -42.47
N VAL A 45 -24.66 18.66 -41.89
CA VAL A 45 -24.35 18.71 -40.46
C VAL A 45 -25.59 19.15 -39.67
N ASP A 46 -26.54 18.22 -39.47
CA ASP A 46 -27.86 18.48 -38.86
C ASP A 46 -28.07 17.81 -37.49
N GLY A 47 -27.05 17.09 -37.01
CA GLY A 47 -26.99 16.36 -35.77
C GLY A 47 -27.41 14.90 -35.91
N ARG A 48 -27.57 14.36 -37.12
CA ARG A 48 -28.03 12.98 -37.38
C ARG A 48 -27.00 12.22 -38.21
N LEU A 49 -26.85 10.94 -37.92
CA LEU A 49 -25.88 10.07 -38.62
C LEU A 49 -26.54 9.21 -39.73
N ASP A 50 -27.77 9.53 -40.13
CA ASP A 50 -28.59 8.71 -41.05
C ASP A 50 -27.93 8.49 -42.42
N GLU A 51 -27.13 9.45 -42.86
CA GLU A 51 -26.43 9.51 -44.14
C GLU A 51 -24.94 9.16 -44.06
N TRP A 52 -24.44 8.84 -42.87
CA TRP A 52 -23.05 8.45 -42.64
C TRP A 52 -22.79 7.00 -43.05
N ASP A 53 -21.59 6.72 -43.56
CA ASP A 53 -21.09 5.34 -43.59
C ASP A 53 -20.47 4.99 -42.23
N LEU A 54 -21.23 4.30 -41.40
CA LEU A 54 -20.82 3.89 -40.05
C LEU A 54 -20.02 2.58 -40.03
N SER A 55 -19.60 2.04 -41.18
CA SER A 55 -18.89 0.75 -41.22
C SER A 55 -17.53 0.75 -40.51
N GLY A 56 -16.87 1.91 -40.39
CA GLY A 56 -15.63 2.09 -39.63
C GLY A 56 -15.84 2.43 -38.15
N MET A 57 -17.09 2.53 -37.68
CA MET A 57 -17.44 3.01 -36.33
C MET A 57 -16.90 2.08 -35.23
N ILE A 58 -16.31 2.64 -34.18
CA ILE A 58 -15.92 1.90 -32.97
C ILE A 58 -16.85 2.23 -31.81
N GLU A 59 -16.92 1.37 -30.81
CA GLU A 59 -17.62 1.64 -29.56
C GLU A 59 -16.63 1.67 -28.41
N MET A 60 -16.70 2.72 -27.58
CA MET A 60 -15.91 2.85 -26.37
C MET A 60 -16.80 3.14 -25.18
N PHE A 61 -16.39 2.71 -24.00
CA PHE A 61 -17.14 2.89 -22.76
C PHE A 61 -16.22 2.94 -21.56
N VAL A 62 -16.71 3.51 -20.47
CA VAL A 62 -15.91 3.68 -19.25
C VAL A 62 -15.60 2.32 -18.61
N VAL A 63 -16.64 1.58 -18.23
CA VAL A 63 -16.59 0.20 -17.75
C VAL A 63 -17.80 -0.57 -18.27
N GLN A 64 -17.70 -1.90 -18.37
CA GLN A 64 -18.74 -2.74 -18.98
C GLN A 64 -20.10 -2.57 -18.29
N ALA A 65 -20.09 -2.35 -16.96
CA ALA A 65 -21.30 -2.08 -16.18
C ALA A 65 -21.99 -0.76 -16.55
N THR A 66 -21.24 0.28 -16.95
CA THR A 66 -21.81 1.59 -17.33
C THR A 66 -21.91 1.78 -18.83
N ARG A 67 -21.58 0.78 -19.65
CA ARG A 67 -21.65 0.87 -21.12
C ARG A 67 -23.00 1.33 -21.66
N ALA A 68 -24.11 0.99 -21.01
CA ALA A 68 -25.44 1.43 -21.44
C ALA A 68 -25.72 2.91 -21.20
N THR A 69 -24.98 3.56 -20.29
CA THR A 69 -25.21 4.95 -19.86
C THR A 69 -24.02 5.87 -20.12
N GLN A 70 -22.80 5.33 -20.25
CA GLN A 70 -21.55 6.05 -20.48
C GLN A 70 -20.74 5.34 -21.56
N SER A 71 -21.18 5.52 -22.80
CA SER A 71 -20.50 4.99 -23.99
C SER A 71 -20.61 5.94 -25.16
N ALA A 72 -19.66 5.82 -26.08
CA ALA A 72 -19.68 6.55 -27.32
C ALA A 72 -19.42 5.59 -28.47
N LYS A 73 -20.30 5.62 -29.47
CA LYS A 73 -20.04 5.02 -30.77
C LYS A 73 -19.50 6.10 -31.69
N PHE A 74 -18.24 5.99 -32.06
CA PHE A 74 -17.50 7.04 -32.76
C PHE A 74 -17.14 6.60 -34.17
N ALA A 75 -17.42 7.47 -35.15
CA ALA A 75 -17.10 7.26 -36.55
C ALA A 75 -16.37 8.48 -37.11
N ALA A 76 -15.55 8.24 -38.13
CA ALA A 76 -14.86 9.29 -38.87
C ALA A 76 -14.98 9.04 -40.37
N MET A 77 -15.22 10.10 -41.13
CA MET A 77 -15.23 10.06 -42.60
C MET A 77 -14.32 11.13 -43.18
N TYR A 78 -14.02 11.04 -44.48
CA TYR A 78 -13.22 12.04 -45.19
C TYR A 78 -13.71 12.26 -46.62
N ASP A 79 -13.46 13.46 -47.12
CA ASP A 79 -13.50 13.77 -48.55
C ASP A 79 -12.33 14.70 -48.94
N SER A 80 -12.35 15.21 -50.17
CA SER A 80 -11.31 16.13 -50.66
C SER A 80 -11.26 17.48 -49.95
N GLU A 81 -12.29 17.86 -49.21
CA GLU A 81 -12.44 19.16 -48.57
C GLU A 81 -12.32 19.12 -47.04
N ALA A 82 -12.81 18.06 -46.38
CA ALA A 82 -12.93 18.00 -44.93
C ALA A 82 -12.74 16.62 -44.30
N LEU A 83 -12.40 16.64 -43.02
CA LEU A 83 -12.54 15.54 -42.07
C LEU A 83 -13.91 15.64 -41.38
N TYR A 84 -14.62 14.53 -41.26
CA TYR A 84 -15.91 14.45 -40.59
C TYR A 84 -15.77 13.60 -39.33
N LEU A 85 -16.20 14.11 -38.18
CA LEU A 85 -16.24 13.39 -36.90
C LEU A 85 -17.67 13.32 -36.38
N GLY A 86 -18.15 12.13 -36.05
CA GLY A 86 -19.52 11.91 -35.64
C GLY A 86 -19.63 10.85 -34.55
N ALA A 87 -20.57 11.04 -33.62
CA ALA A 87 -20.77 10.07 -32.56
C ALA A 87 -22.22 9.96 -32.10
N GLU A 88 -22.60 8.75 -31.67
CA GLU A 88 -23.73 8.52 -30.77
C GLU A 88 -23.19 8.36 -29.36
N VAL A 89 -23.61 9.22 -28.43
CA VAL A 89 -23.14 9.22 -27.05
C VAL A 89 -24.29 8.87 -26.13
N ASN A 90 -24.13 7.77 -25.38
CA ASN A 90 -24.94 7.53 -24.18
C ASN A 90 -24.31 8.34 -23.05
N ASP A 91 -25.13 9.21 -22.48
CA ASP A 91 -24.68 10.16 -21.47
C ASP A 91 -25.81 10.36 -20.46
N PRO A 92 -25.56 10.17 -19.15
CA PRO A 92 -26.54 10.53 -18.16
C PRO A 92 -26.93 12.01 -18.21
N THR A 93 -25.96 12.89 -18.40
CA THR A 93 -26.13 14.34 -18.30
C THR A 93 -25.84 14.97 -19.67
N PRO A 94 -26.59 14.61 -20.73
CA PRO A 94 -26.17 14.85 -22.09
C PRO A 94 -25.95 16.34 -22.39
N MET A 95 -24.79 16.63 -22.99
CA MET A 95 -24.40 17.95 -23.50
C MET A 95 -24.18 18.99 -22.37
N MET A 96 -23.75 18.52 -21.20
CA MET A 96 -23.49 19.28 -20.00
C MET A 96 -22.00 19.65 -19.90
N ASN A 97 -21.68 20.87 -20.33
CA ASN A 97 -20.37 21.46 -20.26
C ASN A 97 -20.51 22.98 -20.09
N MET A 98 -20.17 23.46 -18.89
CA MET A 98 -20.27 24.86 -18.47
C MET A 98 -18.95 25.63 -18.64
N GLN A 99 -17.96 25.05 -19.32
CA GLN A 99 -16.68 25.70 -19.59
C GLN A 99 -16.88 26.76 -20.67
N ASP A 100 -16.73 28.02 -20.28
CA ASP A 100 -17.03 29.17 -21.14
C ASP A 100 -15.90 29.36 -22.16
N PRO A 101 -16.18 29.24 -23.48
CA PRO A 101 -15.17 29.41 -24.53
C PRO A 101 -14.56 30.82 -24.55
N ALA A 102 -15.24 31.83 -24.00
CA ALA A 102 -14.72 33.19 -23.91
C ALA A 102 -13.79 33.38 -22.69
N VAL A 103 -13.98 32.63 -21.60
CA VAL A 103 -13.23 32.79 -20.35
C VAL A 103 -12.09 31.79 -20.24
N ASN A 104 -12.37 30.50 -20.39
CA ASN A 104 -11.44 29.40 -20.15
C ASN A 104 -11.55 28.29 -21.22
N PRO A 105 -11.33 28.61 -22.51
CA PRO A 105 -11.47 27.66 -23.62
C PRO A 105 -10.57 26.43 -23.50
N GLU A 106 -9.40 26.56 -22.85
CA GLU A 106 -8.46 25.47 -22.60
C GLU A 106 -9.00 24.40 -21.65
N ARG A 107 -10.10 24.70 -20.94
CA ARG A 107 -10.78 23.76 -20.04
C ARG A 107 -11.99 23.08 -20.66
N GLY A 108 -12.29 23.29 -21.95
CA GLY A 108 -13.43 22.64 -22.62
C GLY A 108 -13.47 21.11 -22.53
N TRP A 109 -12.34 20.47 -22.22
CA TRP A 109 -12.24 19.03 -21.97
C TRP A 109 -12.77 18.59 -20.58
N ASP A 110 -12.86 19.49 -19.61
CA ASP A 110 -13.16 19.22 -18.20
C ASP A 110 -14.67 19.20 -17.92
N ALA A 111 -15.40 18.50 -18.79
CA ALA A 111 -16.83 18.15 -18.72
C ALA A 111 -17.19 17.33 -19.99
N ASP A 112 -18.47 17.26 -20.40
CA ASP A 112 -18.89 16.53 -21.59
C ASP A 112 -18.13 17.02 -22.81
N SER A 113 -17.28 16.16 -23.36
CA SER A 113 -16.43 16.52 -24.50
C SER A 113 -15.92 15.28 -25.22
N CYS A 114 -15.65 15.46 -26.51
CA CYS A 114 -14.85 14.55 -27.31
C CYS A 114 -13.49 15.20 -27.58
N GLN A 115 -12.40 14.49 -27.33
CA GLN A 115 -11.07 14.91 -27.78
C GLN A 115 -10.59 13.96 -28.87
N PHE A 116 -10.25 14.52 -30.03
CA PHE A 116 -9.71 13.78 -31.16
C PHE A 116 -8.32 14.30 -31.49
N ARG A 117 -7.34 13.40 -31.59
CA ARG A 117 -5.96 13.79 -31.87
C ARG A 117 -5.48 13.01 -33.07
N LEU A 118 -4.78 13.67 -33.98
CA LEU A 118 -4.22 13.04 -35.18
C LEU A 118 -2.96 13.75 -35.65
N THR A 119 -2.23 13.06 -36.51
CA THR A 119 -1.27 13.69 -37.41
C THR A 119 -1.89 13.93 -38.79
N THR A 120 -1.57 15.08 -39.38
CA THR A 120 -2.14 15.52 -40.68
C THR A 120 -1.19 15.31 -41.87
N ASP A 121 0.03 14.83 -41.62
CA ASP A 121 1.04 14.56 -42.66
C ASP A 121 1.33 13.05 -42.74
N PRO A 122 0.87 12.34 -43.78
CA PRO A 122 1.05 10.89 -43.89
C PRO A 122 2.51 10.49 -44.12
N ALA A 123 3.38 11.43 -44.53
CA ALA A 123 4.82 11.17 -44.67
C ALA A 123 5.52 10.95 -43.32
N VAL A 124 4.90 11.38 -42.21
CA VAL A 124 5.37 11.11 -40.84
C VAL A 124 5.27 9.62 -40.51
N GLY A 125 4.27 8.93 -41.08
CA GLY A 125 4.02 7.51 -40.85
C GLY A 125 3.46 7.19 -39.47
N TYR A 126 3.46 5.90 -39.14
CA TYR A 126 3.01 5.35 -37.87
C TYR A 126 3.91 4.17 -37.46
N PRO A 127 4.23 4.00 -36.17
CA PRO A 127 3.87 4.86 -35.03
C PRO A 127 4.79 6.08 -34.88
N ILE A 128 4.33 7.08 -34.12
CA ILE A 128 5.14 8.22 -33.69
C ILE A 128 5.55 7.98 -32.24
N LEU A 129 6.78 7.50 -32.04
CA LEU A 129 7.26 7.10 -30.73
C LEU A 129 8.00 8.24 -30.01
N ASP A 130 8.61 9.14 -30.77
CA ASP A 130 9.61 10.10 -30.31
C ASP A 130 9.05 11.48 -29.90
N GLU A 131 7.74 11.65 -29.78
CA GLU A 131 7.10 12.92 -29.42
C GLU A 131 6.31 12.83 -28.09
N SER A 132 6.63 13.74 -27.16
CA SER A 132 5.94 13.85 -25.87
C SER A 132 6.04 15.26 -25.30
N ALA A 133 5.12 15.62 -24.39
CA ALA A 133 5.16 16.89 -23.67
C ALA A 133 6.48 17.04 -22.87
N TRP A 134 7.03 15.92 -22.41
CA TRP A 134 8.27 15.87 -21.63
C TRP A 134 9.52 16.15 -22.45
N LYS A 135 9.50 15.88 -23.77
CA LYS A 135 10.64 16.08 -24.68
C LYS A 135 11.17 17.52 -24.60
N TYR A 136 10.26 18.49 -24.45
CA TYR A 136 10.53 19.93 -24.49
C TYR A 136 10.65 20.58 -23.09
N SER A 137 10.30 19.86 -22.02
CA SER A 137 10.33 20.40 -20.65
C SER A 137 11.75 20.78 -20.20
N GLY A 138 11.94 22.05 -19.80
CA GLY A 138 13.22 22.56 -19.28
C GLY A 138 14.37 22.65 -20.30
N LYS A 139 14.12 22.42 -21.59
CA LYS A 139 15.13 22.47 -22.66
C LYS A 139 15.00 23.74 -23.51
N LYS A 140 16.08 24.10 -24.24
CA LYS A 140 16.11 25.23 -25.18
C LYS A 140 15.41 24.94 -26.51
N GLU A 141 15.12 23.69 -26.82
CA GLU A 141 14.49 23.27 -28.07
C GLU A 141 12.98 23.53 -28.01
N SER A 142 12.44 24.12 -29.08
CA SER A 142 11.02 24.46 -29.22
C SER A 142 10.32 23.42 -30.09
N ASP A 143 9.14 22.97 -29.67
CA ASP A 143 8.24 22.17 -30.50
C ASP A 143 7.82 22.93 -31.76
N ARG A 144 7.94 22.28 -32.92
CA ARG A 144 7.64 22.82 -34.25
C ARG A 144 6.73 21.88 -35.06
N ARG A 145 6.13 20.88 -34.42
CA ARG A 145 5.28 19.89 -35.08
C ARG A 145 3.89 20.47 -35.29
N ASP A 146 3.69 21.12 -36.44
CA ASP A 146 2.38 21.64 -36.85
C ASP A 146 1.47 20.54 -37.42
N ASP A 147 2.03 19.35 -37.73
CA ASP A 147 1.28 18.19 -38.19
C ASP A 147 0.50 17.50 -37.07
N ILE A 148 0.93 17.64 -35.81
CA ILE A 148 0.26 17.08 -34.63
C ILE A 148 -0.87 18.01 -34.22
N VAL A 149 -2.10 17.55 -34.34
CA VAL A 149 -3.31 18.34 -34.07
C VAL A 149 -4.11 17.72 -32.92
N HIS A 150 -4.47 18.56 -31.94
CA HIS A 150 -5.34 18.22 -30.83
C HIS A 150 -6.65 18.97 -30.96
N LEU A 151 -7.76 18.24 -31.07
CA LEU A 151 -9.11 18.81 -31.13
C LEU A 151 -9.85 18.51 -29.83
N THR A 152 -10.52 19.52 -29.27
CA THR A 152 -11.51 19.36 -28.20
C THR A 152 -12.84 19.90 -28.73
N LEU A 153 -13.84 19.03 -28.72
CA LEU A 153 -15.18 19.26 -29.26
C LEU A 153 -16.17 19.18 -28.11
N TRP A 154 -16.92 20.25 -27.86
CA TRP A 154 -17.96 20.25 -26.82
C TRP A 154 -19.15 21.13 -27.20
N HIS A 155 -20.24 20.95 -26.48
CA HIS A 155 -21.41 21.80 -26.56
C HIS A 155 -21.45 22.70 -25.33
N TYR A 156 -21.29 24.01 -25.51
CA TYR A 156 -21.36 24.96 -24.38
C TYR A 156 -22.82 25.12 -23.94
N THR A 157 -23.15 24.58 -22.77
CA THR A 157 -24.54 24.42 -22.32
C THR A 157 -25.26 25.75 -22.16
N ALA A 158 -24.56 26.81 -21.75
CA ALA A 158 -25.20 28.10 -21.46
C ALA A 158 -25.73 28.80 -22.72
N THR A 159 -25.07 28.66 -23.87
CA THR A 159 -25.49 29.29 -25.14
C THR A 159 -26.06 28.29 -26.15
N ALA A 160 -25.99 26.99 -25.84
CA ALA A 160 -26.39 25.90 -26.74
C ALA A 160 -25.62 25.87 -28.07
N GLU A 161 -24.33 26.19 -28.02
CA GLU A 161 -23.48 26.31 -29.20
C GLU A 161 -22.37 25.25 -29.21
N PRO A 162 -22.11 24.60 -30.36
CA PRO A 162 -20.97 23.71 -30.52
C PRO A 162 -19.66 24.50 -30.62
N GLN A 163 -18.63 24.03 -29.90
CA GLN A 163 -17.33 24.67 -29.79
C GLN A 163 -16.22 23.73 -30.27
N LEU A 164 -15.29 24.28 -31.05
CA LEU A 164 -14.09 23.57 -31.50
C LEU A 164 -12.84 24.30 -31.01
N HIS A 165 -12.06 23.62 -30.16
CA HIS A 165 -10.75 24.07 -29.71
C HIS A 165 -9.66 23.22 -30.36
N MET A 166 -8.62 23.87 -30.86
CA MET A 166 -7.53 23.27 -31.62
C MET A 166 -6.18 23.76 -31.11
N LEU A 167 -5.26 22.82 -30.88
CA LEU A 167 -3.87 23.08 -30.48
C LEU A 167 -2.90 22.24 -31.31
N LEU A 168 -1.66 22.71 -31.44
CA LEU A 168 -0.61 22.09 -32.24
C LEU A 168 0.56 21.58 -31.39
N GLY A 169 1.12 20.45 -31.79
CA GLY A 169 2.31 19.87 -31.17
C GLY A 169 2.07 19.36 -29.74
N MET A 170 3.06 18.65 -29.20
CA MET A 170 3.00 18.08 -27.85
C MET A 170 3.21 19.12 -26.73
N THR A 171 3.54 20.37 -27.09
CA THR A 171 3.57 21.52 -26.18
C THR A 171 2.29 22.35 -26.21
N TYR A 172 1.25 21.91 -26.94
CA TYR A 172 -0.07 22.54 -26.93
C TYR A 172 -0.05 24.00 -27.38
N ARG A 173 0.65 24.28 -28.48
CA ARG A 173 0.78 25.64 -29.02
C ARG A 173 -0.51 26.09 -29.68
N GLU A 174 -0.78 27.38 -29.57
CA GLU A 174 -1.89 28.01 -30.28
C GLU A 174 -1.59 28.08 -31.79
N PRO A 175 -2.51 27.61 -32.65
CA PRO A 175 -2.38 27.73 -34.08
C PRO A 175 -2.71 29.16 -34.55
N PRO A 176 -2.08 29.67 -35.63
CA PRO A 176 -2.33 31.03 -36.12
C PRO A 176 -3.79 31.32 -36.51
N ASN A 177 -4.53 30.30 -36.95
CA ASN A 177 -5.92 30.42 -37.38
C ASN A 177 -6.96 30.19 -36.24
N ALA A 178 -6.52 29.87 -35.03
CA ALA A 178 -7.38 29.68 -33.86
C ALA A 178 -6.76 30.34 -32.61
N PRO A 179 -6.90 31.67 -32.44
CA PRO A 179 -6.38 32.38 -31.26
C PRO A 179 -6.94 31.81 -29.96
N ARG A 180 -6.12 31.68 -28.91
CA ARG A 180 -6.48 30.99 -27.66
C ARG A 180 -6.88 29.52 -27.86
N GLY A 181 -6.54 28.96 -29.03
CA GLY A 181 -6.97 27.66 -29.54
C GLY A 181 -8.42 27.61 -30.03
N MET A 182 -9.22 28.68 -29.95
CA MET A 182 -10.63 28.63 -30.39
C MET A 182 -10.76 28.80 -31.90
N VAL A 183 -11.32 27.79 -32.57
CA VAL A 183 -11.56 27.83 -34.01
C VAL A 183 -12.78 28.72 -34.28
N PRO A 184 -12.69 29.72 -35.17
CA PRO A 184 -13.83 30.57 -35.50
C PRO A 184 -15.03 29.77 -36.07
N PRO A 185 -16.28 30.11 -35.71
CA PRO A 185 -17.48 29.37 -36.15
C PRO A 185 -17.70 29.31 -37.67
N ASP A 186 -17.08 30.19 -38.46
CA ASP A 186 -17.12 30.19 -39.92
C ASP A 186 -16.07 29.25 -40.56
N GLN A 187 -15.22 28.62 -39.75
CA GLN A 187 -14.17 27.70 -40.19
C GLN A 187 -14.49 26.22 -39.97
N TYR A 188 -15.65 25.88 -39.40
CA TYR A 188 -16.15 24.51 -39.27
C TYR A 188 -17.69 24.52 -39.26
N GLU A 189 -18.30 23.37 -39.50
CA GLU A 189 -19.74 23.18 -39.30
C GLU A 189 -19.92 22.13 -38.20
N ALA A 190 -20.82 22.37 -37.24
CA ALA A 190 -21.09 21.43 -36.17
C ALA A 190 -22.53 21.48 -35.70
N LYS A 191 -23.03 20.33 -35.25
CA LYS A 191 -24.36 20.22 -34.67
C LYS A 191 -24.41 19.13 -33.61
N TYR A 192 -25.13 19.41 -32.53
CA TYR A 192 -25.48 18.43 -31.50
C TYR A 192 -27.00 18.29 -31.48
N LEU A 193 -27.46 17.06 -31.29
CA LEU A 193 -28.87 16.73 -31.17
C LEU A 193 -29.06 15.82 -29.94
N LYS A 194 -29.72 16.36 -28.91
CA LYS A 194 -30.11 15.59 -27.74
C LYS A 194 -31.16 14.55 -28.13
N ARG A 195 -31.03 13.32 -27.61
CA ARG A 195 -32.02 12.26 -27.81
C ARG A 195 -33.31 12.56 -27.04
N GLU A 196 -34.44 12.12 -27.58
CA GLU A 196 -35.77 12.35 -26.99
C GLU A 196 -35.93 11.74 -25.59
N ASP A 197 -35.23 10.64 -25.30
CA ASP A 197 -35.23 9.98 -23.98
C ASP A 197 -34.38 10.70 -22.92
N GLY A 198 -33.64 11.74 -23.31
CA GLY A 198 -32.77 12.50 -22.43
C GLY A 198 -31.54 11.75 -21.93
N ARG A 199 -31.21 10.57 -22.50
CA ARG A 199 -30.11 9.69 -22.03
C ARG A 199 -28.91 9.66 -22.97
N GLY A 200 -28.75 10.71 -23.77
CA GLY A 200 -27.67 10.80 -24.73
C GLY A 200 -27.89 11.88 -25.77
N TYR A 201 -26.95 11.93 -26.70
CA TYR A 201 -26.96 12.87 -27.82
C TYR A 201 -26.17 12.30 -29.00
N THR A 202 -26.41 12.86 -30.17
CA THR A 202 -25.58 12.70 -31.35
C THR A 202 -24.88 14.02 -31.64
N PHE A 203 -23.67 13.94 -32.20
CA PHE A 203 -23.02 15.12 -32.76
C PHE A 203 -22.35 14.83 -34.09
N GLU A 204 -22.19 15.90 -34.86
CA GLU A 204 -21.45 15.92 -36.11
C GLU A 204 -20.54 17.14 -36.15
N TYR A 205 -19.32 16.97 -36.65
CA TYR A 205 -18.42 18.04 -37.05
C TYR A 205 -17.91 17.79 -38.46
N ARG A 206 -17.99 18.82 -39.30
CA ARG A 206 -17.26 18.91 -40.56
C ARG A 206 -16.14 19.93 -40.39
N ILE A 207 -14.91 19.46 -40.46
CA ILE A 207 -13.71 20.26 -40.24
C ILE A 207 -12.89 20.29 -41.53
N PRO A 208 -12.93 21.41 -42.29
CA PRO A 208 -12.12 21.56 -43.49
C PRO A 208 -10.63 21.30 -43.24
N TRP A 209 -9.95 20.65 -44.19
CA TRP A 209 -8.51 20.34 -44.04
C TRP A 209 -7.65 21.59 -43.82
N ARG A 210 -8.04 22.72 -44.42
CA ARG A 210 -7.42 24.04 -44.18
C ARG A 210 -7.51 24.50 -42.73
N THR A 211 -8.60 24.15 -42.03
CA THR A 211 -8.82 24.52 -40.62
C THR A 211 -7.85 23.75 -39.72
N LEU A 212 -7.53 22.50 -40.06
CA LEU A 212 -6.56 21.66 -39.35
C LEU A 212 -5.09 22.01 -39.65
N ASN A 213 -4.82 23.08 -40.41
CA ASN A 213 -3.49 23.42 -40.93
C ASN A 213 -2.81 22.27 -41.72
N ALA A 214 -3.61 21.36 -42.29
CA ALA A 214 -3.08 20.26 -43.09
C ALA A 214 -2.52 20.82 -44.41
N LYS A 215 -1.30 20.41 -44.78
CA LYS A 215 -0.67 20.82 -46.06
C LYS A 215 -1.44 20.30 -47.27
N ALA A 216 -2.08 19.14 -47.14
CA ALA A 216 -2.95 18.54 -48.13
C ALA A 216 -4.00 17.65 -47.41
N PRO A 217 -5.18 17.40 -48.02
CA PRO A 217 -6.12 16.39 -47.57
C PRO A 217 -5.47 15.00 -47.46
N LEU A 218 -5.79 14.27 -46.40
CA LEU A 218 -5.48 12.84 -46.31
C LEU A 218 -6.36 12.06 -47.29
N LYS A 219 -5.79 11.05 -47.95
CA LYS A 219 -6.45 10.30 -49.04
C LYS A 219 -6.51 8.79 -48.75
N ALA A 220 -7.28 8.10 -49.57
CA ALA A 220 -7.35 6.65 -49.59
C ALA A 220 -5.96 5.99 -49.55
N GLY A 221 -5.77 5.09 -48.57
CA GLY A 221 -4.53 4.35 -48.33
C GLY A 221 -3.59 5.02 -47.32
N ASP A 222 -3.81 6.28 -46.95
CA ASP A 222 -2.98 6.94 -45.94
C ASP A 222 -3.21 6.32 -44.55
N ILE A 223 -2.12 6.20 -43.79
CA ILE A 223 -2.14 5.75 -42.39
C ILE A 223 -1.42 6.81 -41.56
N VAL A 224 -2.11 7.35 -40.57
CA VAL A 224 -1.57 8.36 -39.65
C VAL A 224 -1.78 7.93 -38.20
N ALA A 225 -0.99 8.49 -37.28
CA ALA A 225 -1.20 8.27 -35.85
C ALA A 225 -2.38 9.10 -35.35
N GLY A 226 -3.22 8.52 -34.49
CA GLY A 226 -4.29 9.25 -33.83
C GLY A 226 -4.96 8.48 -32.69
N THR A 227 -5.83 9.17 -31.97
CA THR A 227 -6.56 8.64 -30.81
C THR A 227 -7.84 9.45 -30.59
N VAL A 228 -8.80 8.84 -29.89
CA VAL A 228 -10.05 9.47 -29.50
C VAL A 228 -10.28 9.29 -28.01
N GLN A 229 -10.87 10.30 -27.39
CA GLN A 229 -11.23 10.31 -25.99
C GLN A 229 -12.61 10.92 -25.81
N PHE A 230 -13.40 10.33 -24.91
CA PHE A 230 -14.66 10.89 -24.44
C PHE A 230 -14.59 11.14 -22.94
N ASN A 231 -15.12 12.28 -22.52
CA ASN A 231 -15.24 12.66 -21.12
C ASN A 231 -16.72 12.88 -20.80
N TRP A 232 -17.15 12.34 -19.67
CA TRP A 232 -18.48 12.58 -19.10
C TRP A 232 -18.39 13.52 -17.90
N SER A 233 -19.26 14.51 -17.88
CA SER A 233 -19.37 15.52 -16.83
C SER A 233 -20.00 14.99 -15.55
N ARG A 234 -19.83 15.76 -14.49
CA ARG A 234 -20.77 15.76 -13.36
C ARG A 234 -22.04 16.52 -13.78
N PRO A 235 -23.17 16.31 -13.09
CA PRO A 235 -24.42 17.01 -13.40
C PRO A 235 -24.34 18.55 -13.45
N ASP A 236 -23.35 19.15 -12.79
CA ASP A 236 -23.12 20.60 -12.80
C ASP A 236 -22.37 21.13 -14.03
N GLY A 237 -21.79 20.25 -14.86
CA GLY A 237 -21.02 20.62 -16.05
C GLY A 237 -19.72 21.37 -15.79
N GLN A 238 -19.27 21.49 -14.54
CA GLN A 238 -18.06 22.25 -14.18
C GLN A 238 -16.78 21.40 -14.16
N HIS A 239 -16.93 20.09 -14.04
CA HIS A 239 -15.83 19.13 -14.00
C HIS A 239 -16.25 17.79 -14.59
N THR A 240 -15.29 16.98 -15.02
CA THR A 240 -15.55 15.55 -15.23
C THR A 240 -15.81 14.84 -13.89
N ALA A 241 -16.49 13.69 -13.92
CA ALA A 241 -16.64 12.83 -12.74
C ALA A 241 -15.35 12.08 -12.34
N GLY A 242 -14.16 12.59 -12.75
CA GLY A 242 -12.85 12.06 -12.44
C GLY A 242 -12.36 11.00 -13.43
N GLY A 243 -11.24 10.35 -13.08
CA GLY A 243 -10.60 9.34 -13.93
C GLY A 243 -11.47 8.10 -14.22
N SER A 244 -12.58 7.91 -13.51
CA SER A 244 -13.64 6.91 -13.74
C SER A 244 -14.72 7.38 -14.70
N ALA A 245 -14.58 8.54 -15.35
CA ALA A 245 -15.54 9.10 -16.30
C ALA A 245 -14.90 9.50 -17.64
N TRP A 246 -13.74 8.90 -17.95
CA TRP A 246 -13.03 9.05 -19.21
C TRP A 246 -13.01 7.72 -19.96
N ALA A 247 -13.07 7.77 -21.28
CA ALA A 247 -12.78 6.62 -22.14
C ALA A 247 -11.76 7.07 -23.18
N TYR A 248 -10.63 6.37 -23.28
CA TYR A 248 -9.62 6.57 -24.31
C TYR A 248 -9.64 5.37 -25.24
N ASP A 249 -9.53 5.56 -26.55
CA ASP A 249 -9.48 4.45 -27.50
C ASP A 249 -8.62 4.78 -28.73
N VAL A 250 -8.44 3.80 -29.61
CA VAL A 250 -7.48 3.82 -30.72
C VAL A 250 -6.08 4.02 -30.13
N LEU A 251 -5.65 3.05 -29.33
CA LEU A 251 -4.39 3.09 -28.59
C LEU A 251 -3.48 1.94 -28.99
N ARG A 252 -2.30 2.23 -29.55
CA ARG A 252 -1.27 1.22 -29.80
C ARG A 252 -0.88 0.50 -28.51
N ALA A 253 -0.64 1.28 -27.47
CA ALA A 253 -0.20 0.81 -26.16
C ALA A 253 -0.89 1.63 -25.05
N PRO A 254 -1.05 1.10 -23.82
CA PRO A 254 -1.61 1.85 -22.71
C PRO A 254 -0.78 3.10 -22.37
N GLY A 255 -1.42 4.26 -22.27
CA GLY A 255 -0.77 5.52 -21.91
C GLY A 255 -1.74 6.69 -21.91
N PHE A 256 -1.26 7.87 -21.52
CA PHE A 256 -2.04 9.11 -21.54
C PHE A 256 -1.85 9.82 -22.88
N PRO A 257 -2.86 9.86 -23.78
CA PRO A 257 -2.68 10.38 -25.14
C PRO A 257 -2.40 11.88 -25.20
N PHE A 258 -2.62 12.59 -24.10
CA PHE A 258 -2.26 14.00 -23.97
C PHE A 258 -0.80 14.22 -23.54
N GLN A 259 -0.09 13.19 -23.07
CA GLN A 259 1.31 13.30 -22.64
C GLN A 259 2.30 12.81 -23.69
N SER A 260 1.91 11.82 -24.51
CA SER A 260 2.80 11.18 -25.48
C SER A 260 2.03 10.67 -26.70
N THR A 261 2.61 10.80 -27.89
CA THR A 261 2.09 10.17 -29.11
C THR A 261 2.39 8.67 -29.18
N ALA A 262 3.30 8.16 -28.35
CA ALA A 262 3.74 6.75 -28.39
C ALA A 262 2.61 5.75 -28.09
N CYS A 263 1.55 6.20 -27.41
CA CYS A 263 0.36 5.40 -27.16
C CYS A 263 -0.72 5.52 -28.24
N TRP A 264 -0.62 6.47 -29.19
CA TRP A 264 -1.64 6.67 -30.23
C TRP A 264 -1.71 5.47 -31.17
N GLY A 265 -2.92 5.10 -31.59
CA GLY A 265 -3.20 4.02 -32.53
C GLY A 265 -3.22 4.49 -33.99
N LYS A 266 -3.72 3.63 -34.87
CA LYS A 266 -3.78 3.90 -36.32
C LYS A 266 -5.10 4.54 -36.72
N LEU A 267 -5.03 5.62 -37.48
CA LEU A 267 -6.14 6.07 -38.32
C LEU A 267 -5.86 5.63 -39.75
N ILE A 268 -6.73 4.78 -40.31
CA ILE A 268 -6.57 4.20 -41.64
C ILE A 268 -7.60 4.82 -42.57
N PHE A 269 -7.14 5.62 -43.54
CA PHE A 269 -8.02 6.24 -44.54
C PHE A 269 -8.38 5.20 -45.60
N HIS A 270 -9.53 4.56 -45.43
CA HIS A 270 -9.93 3.42 -46.24
C HIS A 270 -10.36 3.85 -47.66
N PRO A 271 -10.04 3.09 -48.73
CA PRO A 271 -10.37 3.48 -50.11
C PRO A 271 -11.86 3.38 -50.47
N SER A 272 -12.64 2.64 -49.68
CA SER A 272 -14.08 2.45 -49.91
C SER A 272 -14.88 2.54 -48.61
N GLY A 273 -16.16 2.82 -48.73
CA GLY A 273 -17.11 2.58 -47.64
C GLY A 273 -17.30 1.08 -47.36
N LYS A 274 -18.22 0.75 -46.43
CA LYS A 274 -18.65 -0.61 -46.07
C LYS A 274 -17.51 -1.54 -45.63
N VAL A 275 -16.65 -1.05 -44.73
CA VAL A 275 -15.58 -1.84 -44.10
C VAL A 275 -16.16 -3.07 -43.39
N ASP A 276 -15.51 -4.22 -43.55
CA ASP A 276 -15.92 -5.45 -42.86
C ASP A 276 -15.74 -5.27 -41.34
N ARG A 277 -16.79 -5.56 -40.55
CA ARG A 277 -16.75 -5.44 -39.09
C ARG A 277 -15.60 -6.22 -38.47
N LYS A 278 -15.18 -7.34 -39.07
CA LYS A 278 -14.03 -8.14 -38.59
C LYS A 278 -12.72 -7.36 -38.59
N LEU A 279 -12.55 -6.40 -39.51
CA LEU A 279 -11.36 -5.55 -39.58
C LEU A 279 -11.39 -4.49 -38.47
N VAL A 280 -12.58 -3.97 -38.16
CA VAL A 280 -12.79 -2.98 -37.09
C VAL A 280 -12.56 -3.62 -35.72
N GLU A 281 -13.05 -4.85 -35.52
CA GLU A 281 -12.94 -5.61 -34.26
C GLU A 281 -11.62 -6.39 -34.12
N GLU A 282 -10.68 -6.21 -35.04
CA GLU A 282 -9.41 -6.93 -35.02
C GLU A 282 -8.60 -6.59 -33.75
N GLY A 283 -8.36 -7.60 -32.92
CA GLY A 283 -7.56 -7.45 -31.69
C GLY A 283 -8.35 -6.93 -30.47
N VAL A 284 -9.67 -6.73 -30.58
CA VAL A 284 -10.54 -6.37 -29.46
C VAL A 284 -10.73 -7.59 -28.55
N PRO A 285 -10.41 -7.53 -27.25
CA PRO A 285 -10.67 -8.62 -26.32
C PRO A 285 -12.17 -8.95 -26.25
N PRO A 286 -12.56 -10.22 -26.11
CA PRO A 286 -13.96 -10.57 -25.90
C PRO A 286 -14.43 -10.01 -24.55
N ASP A 287 -15.55 -9.30 -24.55
CA ASP A 287 -16.16 -8.79 -23.32
C ASP A 287 -16.58 -9.92 -22.40
N ARG A 288 -16.46 -9.71 -21.08
CA ARG A 288 -17.21 -10.51 -20.12
C ARG A 288 -18.70 -10.26 -20.36
N PRO A 289 -19.49 -11.30 -20.67
CA PRO A 289 -20.88 -11.10 -21.02
C PRO A 289 -21.70 -10.82 -19.76
N LEU A 290 -22.59 -9.84 -19.87
CA LEU A 290 -23.59 -9.48 -18.85
C LEU A 290 -24.99 -9.78 -19.40
N PRO A 291 -25.43 -11.05 -19.41
CA PRO A 291 -26.64 -11.48 -20.12
C PRO A 291 -27.92 -11.15 -19.37
N LEU A 292 -27.83 -10.69 -18.11
CA LEU A 292 -28.98 -10.36 -17.27
C LEU A 292 -29.07 -8.85 -17.04
N GLU A 293 -30.30 -8.38 -16.79
CA GLU A 293 -30.60 -6.99 -16.48
C GLU A 293 -31.39 -6.90 -15.18
N PHE A 294 -31.15 -5.82 -14.43
CA PHE A 294 -31.86 -5.48 -13.20
C PHE A 294 -32.27 -4.01 -13.23
N ALA A 295 -33.58 -3.74 -13.21
CA ALA A 295 -34.11 -2.39 -13.29
C ALA A 295 -34.60 -1.87 -11.92
N TYR A 296 -34.39 -0.59 -11.66
CA TYR A 296 -34.81 0.10 -10.43
C TYR A 296 -35.01 1.60 -10.70
N GLU A 297 -35.71 2.30 -9.80
CA GLU A 297 -35.94 3.74 -9.88
C GLU A 297 -35.15 4.44 -8.78
N LEU A 298 -34.46 5.53 -9.13
CA LEU A 298 -33.83 6.43 -8.16
C LEU A 298 -34.62 7.74 -8.05
N PRO A 299 -34.82 8.30 -6.86
CA PRO A 299 -35.54 9.57 -6.71
C PRO A 299 -34.78 10.79 -7.27
N GLU A 300 -33.45 10.76 -7.19
CA GLU A 300 -32.56 11.86 -7.54
C GLU A 300 -31.18 11.33 -7.94
N ASP A 301 -30.33 12.22 -8.46
CA ASP A 301 -28.93 11.91 -8.73
C ASP A 301 -28.17 11.65 -7.42
N ALA A 302 -27.61 10.45 -7.28
CA ALA A 302 -27.00 10.00 -6.03
C ALA A 302 -25.99 8.86 -6.26
N GLU A 303 -25.11 8.64 -5.28
CA GLU A 303 -24.43 7.35 -5.14
C GLU A 303 -25.44 6.33 -4.61
N CYS A 304 -25.46 5.12 -5.18
CA CYS A 304 -26.36 4.06 -4.72
C CYS A 304 -25.64 2.73 -4.52
N THR A 305 -26.22 1.91 -3.63
CA THR A 305 -25.88 0.50 -3.47
C THR A 305 -27.13 -0.34 -3.66
N ILE A 306 -27.06 -1.40 -4.46
CA ILE A 306 -28.14 -2.35 -4.74
C ILE A 306 -27.64 -3.77 -4.44
N GLN A 307 -28.37 -4.53 -3.63
CA GLN A 307 -27.96 -5.85 -3.17
C GLN A 307 -29.09 -6.87 -3.27
N LEU A 308 -28.72 -8.12 -3.55
CA LEU A 308 -29.61 -9.29 -3.54
C LEU A 308 -29.33 -10.14 -2.30
N PHE A 309 -30.41 -10.56 -1.64
CA PHE A 309 -30.42 -11.40 -0.45
C PHE A 309 -31.20 -12.69 -0.72
N ASN A 310 -30.71 -13.81 -0.22
CA ASN A 310 -31.44 -15.09 -0.27
C ASN A 310 -32.52 -15.19 0.83
N ASP A 311 -33.18 -16.34 0.91
CA ASP A 311 -34.22 -16.66 1.90
C ASP A 311 -33.72 -16.67 3.36
N LYS A 312 -32.42 -16.90 3.56
CA LYS A 312 -31.72 -16.80 4.86
C LYS A 312 -31.28 -15.37 5.20
N ASN A 313 -31.63 -14.41 4.36
CA ASN A 313 -31.20 -13.02 4.46
C ASN A 313 -29.68 -12.82 4.39
N GLU A 314 -28.99 -13.70 3.65
CA GLU A 314 -27.57 -13.56 3.33
C GLU A 314 -27.43 -12.77 2.02
N ASN A 315 -26.53 -11.78 1.99
CA ASN A 315 -26.14 -11.11 0.75
C ASN A 315 -25.45 -12.12 -0.16
N VAL A 316 -26.02 -12.31 -1.35
CA VAL A 316 -25.45 -13.18 -2.39
C VAL A 316 -24.80 -12.39 -3.51
N ARG A 317 -25.21 -11.14 -3.71
CA ARG A 317 -24.67 -10.28 -4.76
C ARG A 317 -24.83 -8.80 -4.43
N ILE A 318 -23.75 -8.04 -4.50
CA ILE A 318 -23.80 -6.58 -4.62
C ILE A 318 -23.84 -6.23 -6.11
N LEU A 319 -24.99 -5.78 -6.61
CA LEU A 319 -25.17 -5.42 -8.03
C LEU A 319 -24.55 -4.04 -8.33
N VAL A 320 -24.72 -3.10 -7.41
CA VAL A 320 -24.11 -1.77 -7.45
C VAL A 320 -23.50 -1.52 -6.09
N ALA A 321 -22.22 -1.15 -6.03
CA ALA A 321 -21.51 -0.85 -4.79
C ALA A 321 -21.05 0.61 -4.81
N GLN A 322 -21.79 1.49 -4.13
CA GLN A 322 -21.50 2.92 -4.02
C GLN A 322 -21.12 3.55 -5.37
N GLN A 323 -22.06 3.57 -6.31
CA GLN A 323 -21.81 4.16 -7.62
C GLN A 323 -22.80 5.28 -7.91
N GLN A 324 -22.31 6.36 -8.52
CA GLN A 324 -23.14 7.46 -8.98
C GLN A 324 -24.11 6.97 -10.07
N ARG A 325 -25.36 7.38 -9.95
CA ARG A 325 -26.43 7.15 -10.92
C ARG A 325 -27.33 8.39 -10.96
N MET A 326 -28.12 8.49 -12.02
CA MET A 326 -29.10 9.56 -12.17
C MET A 326 -30.44 9.21 -11.51
N GLY A 327 -31.20 10.24 -11.18
CA GLY A 327 -32.62 10.11 -10.89
C GLY A 327 -33.42 9.48 -12.05
N GLY A 328 -34.49 8.78 -11.71
CA GLY A 328 -35.35 8.02 -12.60
C GLY A 328 -34.91 6.57 -12.82
N ARG A 329 -35.36 6.00 -13.94
CA ARG A 329 -35.21 4.57 -14.26
C ARG A 329 -33.77 4.20 -14.61
N ASN A 330 -33.16 3.33 -13.82
CA ASN A 330 -31.84 2.77 -14.05
C ASN A 330 -31.93 1.27 -14.36
N VAL A 331 -30.98 0.76 -15.16
CA VAL A 331 -30.88 -0.67 -15.51
C VAL A 331 -29.42 -1.09 -15.37
N GLU A 332 -29.14 -2.02 -14.46
CA GLU A 332 -27.83 -2.64 -14.33
C GLU A 332 -27.75 -3.91 -15.14
N ARG A 333 -26.63 -4.13 -15.82
CA ARG A 333 -26.32 -5.41 -16.45
C ARG A 333 -25.47 -6.25 -15.52
N TRP A 334 -25.71 -7.56 -15.50
CA TRP A 334 -25.06 -8.49 -14.57
C TRP A 334 -24.74 -9.83 -15.26
N ASP A 335 -23.65 -10.46 -14.83
CA ASP A 335 -23.14 -11.73 -15.36
C ASP A 335 -23.95 -12.95 -14.91
N GLY A 336 -24.84 -12.78 -13.93
CA GLY A 336 -25.61 -13.88 -13.34
C GLY A 336 -24.85 -14.66 -12.27
N CYS A 337 -23.70 -14.15 -11.81
CA CYS A 337 -22.91 -14.78 -10.74
C CYS A 337 -23.07 -14.10 -9.38
N ASP A 338 -22.94 -14.89 -8.30
CA ASP A 338 -22.79 -14.39 -6.93
C ASP A 338 -21.47 -13.59 -6.74
N ASP A 339 -21.27 -13.02 -5.55
CA ASP A 339 -20.03 -12.26 -5.21
C ASP A 339 -18.77 -13.16 -5.19
N SER A 340 -18.93 -14.50 -5.17
CA SER A 340 -17.83 -15.46 -5.27
C SER A 340 -17.54 -15.88 -6.72
N GLY A 341 -18.28 -15.35 -7.70
CA GLY A 341 -18.12 -15.64 -9.12
C GLY A 341 -18.80 -16.94 -9.59
N ASN A 342 -19.57 -17.61 -8.74
CA ASN A 342 -20.33 -18.80 -9.11
C ASN A 342 -21.67 -18.39 -9.72
N ILE A 343 -22.20 -19.20 -10.64
CA ILE A 343 -23.54 -18.99 -11.18
C ILE A 343 -24.56 -18.96 -10.04
N LEU A 344 -25.36 -17.89 -9.98
CA LEU A 344 -26.40 -17.76 -8.98
C LEU A 344 -27.49 -18.82 -9.23
N PRO A 345 -27.86 -19.64 -8.24
CA PRO A 345 -28.91 -20.64 -8.42
C PRO A 345 -30.28 -20.03 -8.72
N GLU A 346 -31.13 -20.77 -9.42
CA GLU A 346 -32.54 -20.41 -9.59
C GLU A 346 -33.21 -20.20 -8.23
N GLY A 347 -34.05 -19.17 -8.12
CA GLY A 347 -34.82 -18.91 -6.93
C GLY A 347 -35.38 -17.49 -6.84
N THR A 348 -36.10 -17.25 -5.76
CA THR A 348 -36.66 -15.95 -5.40
C THR A 348 -35.73 -15.25 -4.42
N TYR A 349 -35.24 -14.08 -4.80
CA TYR A 349 -34.32 -13.27 -3.99
C TYR A 349 -35.00 -11.98 -3.55
N ARG A 350 -34.65 -11.48 -2.37
CA ARG A 350 -35.07 -10.15 -1.92
C ARG A 350 -33.99 -9.15 -2.31
N TRP A 351 -34.35 -8.05 -2.96
CA TRP A 351 -33.42 -6.97 -3.21
C TRP A 351 -33.67 -5.79 -2.28
N ARG A 352 -32.58 -5.14 -1.87
CA ARG A 352 -32.62 -3.87 -1.15
C ARG A 352 -31.68 -2.89 -1.82
N GLY A 353 -31.92 -1.61 -1.61
CA GLY A 353 -30.98 -0.59 -2.03
C GLY A 353 -31.04 0.66 -1.19
N ILE A 354 -29.96 1.43 -1.25
CA ILE A 354 -29.83 2.75 -0.64
C ILE A 354 -29.29 3.74 -1.67
N TYR A 355 -29.55 5.02 -1.44
CA TYR A 355 -28.94 6.13 -2.17
C TYR A 355 -28.53 7.24 -1.21
N HIS A 356 -27.49 7.99 -1.57
CA HIS A 356 -26.91 9.05 -0.73
C HIS A 356 -26.04 10.02 -1.54
N GLN A 357 -25.72 11.17 -0.94
CA GLN A 357 -24.66 12.05 -1.43
C GLN A 357 -23.28 11.45 -1.09
N PRO A 358 -22.19 11.82 -1.77
CA PRO A 358 -20.88 11.19 -1.57
C PRO A 358 -20.41 11.16 -0.12
N ILE A 359 -20.02 9.97 0.35
CA ILE A 359 -19.47 9.77 1.70
C ILE A 359 -17.95 9.90 1.63
N ARG A 360 -17.38 10.74 2.50
CA ARG A 360 -15.93 11.00 2.50
C ARG A 360 -15.33 11.04 3.89
N ALA A 361 -14.08 10.61 3.99
CA ALA A 361 -13.23 10.85 5.15
C ALA A 361 -12.52 12.20 4.99
N GLU A 362 -12.66 13.09 5.95
CA GLU A 362 -11.96 14.38 6.00
C GLU A 362 -10.90 14.35 7.09
N TYR A 363 -9.62 14.51 6.71
CA TYR A 363 -8.51 14.56 7.66
C TYR A 363 -8.67 15.76 8.59
N ARG A 364 -8.56 15.53 9.90
CA ARG A 364 -8.62 16.60 10.92
C ARG A 364 -7.25 16.88 11.53
N PHE A 365 -6.60 15.85 12.07
CA PHE A 365 -5.28 15.94 12.69
C PHE A 365 -4.65 14.55 12.85
N SER A 366 -3.38 14.52 13.24
CA SER A 366 -2.68 13.31 13.68
C SER A 366 -2.19 13.50 15.11
N VAL A 367 -2.05 12.40 15.84
CA VAL A 367 -1.52 12.37 17.20
C VAL A 367 -0.19 11.62 17.23
N HIS A 368 0.70 12.07 18.11
CA HIS A 368 1.98 11.42 18.41
C HIS A 368 2.94 11.30 17.21
N ASN A 369 3.01 12.37 16.39
CA ASN A 369 4.05 12.54 15.37
C ASN A 369 4.32 14.03 15.12
N SER A 370 5.57 14.46 15.20
CA SER A 370 5.95 15.87 15.01
C SER A 370 6.32 16.26 13.56
N GLY A 371 6.07 15.38 12.59
CA GLY A 371 6.31 15.67 11.18
C GLY A 371 5.43 16.83 10.67
N ASN A 372 5.88 17.48 9.60
CA ASN A 372 5.09 18.49 8.90
C ASN A 372 5.08 18.21 7.37
N PRO A 373 4.08 17.49 6.84
CA PRO A 373 2.93 16.91 7.56
C PRO A 373 3.32 15.72 8.48
N PRO A 374 2.48 15.35 9.46
CA PRO A 374 2.78 14.31 10.46
C PRO A 374 2.80 12.88 9.89
N TYR A 375 2.33 12.70 8.67
CA TYR A 375 2.34 11.43 7.94
C TYR A 375 3.43 11.43 6.85
N PRO A 376 3.97 10.26 6.47
CA PRO A 376 4.94 10.17 5.39
C PRO A 376 4.37 10.66 4.06
N THR A 377 5.24 11.29 3.27
CA THR A 377 4.97 11.84 1.93
C THR A 377 5.90 11.20 0.92
N ALA A 378 5.54 11.23 -0.37
CA ALA A 378 6.33 10.64 -1.44
C ALA A 378 7.75 11.24 -1.56
N ASP A 379 7.91 12.52 -1.22
CA ASP A 379 9.22 13.20 -1.21
C ASP A 379 10.08 12.89 0.03
N GLY A 380 9.58 12.06 0.95
CA GLY A 380 10.28 11.63 2.15
C GLY A 380 10.39 12.70 3.25
N LYS A 381 9.72 13.85 3.14
CA LYS A 381 9.79 14.94 4.13
C LYS A 381 8.74 14.89 5.23
N GLY A 382 7.61 14.23 4.97
CA GLY A 382 6.57 13.96 5.98
C GLY A 382 6.95 12.82 6.92
N GLY A 383 6.19 12.70 8.02
CA GLY A 383 6.45 11.75 9.10
C GLY A 383 7.73 12.08 9.89
N TRP A 384 7.91 11.45 11.05
CA TRP A 384 8.97 11.83 11.99
C TRP A 384 9.37 10.65 12.90
N GLY A 385 10.55 10.09 12.66
CA GLY A 385 11.12 9.00 13.47
C GLY A 385 10.65 7.58 13.14
N GLY A 386 11.12 6.61 13.94
CA GLY A 386 10.87 5.18 13.77
C GLY A 386 9.64 4.67 14.51
N ASP A 387 8.95 3.71 13.90
CA ASP A 387 7.68 3.12 14.34
C ASP A 387 7.84 1.94 15.30
N HIS A 388 8.88 1.12 15.17
CA HIS A 388 9.13 0.00 16.10
C HIS A 388 10.04 0.36 17.26
N GLY A 389 11.09 1.14 16.98
CA GLY A 389 12.14 1.48 17.93
C GLY A 389 11.84 2.72 18.75
N VAL A 390 12.71 2.98 19.72
CA VAL A 390 12.74 4.23 20.49
C VAL A 390 13.89 5.13 20.00
N PRO A 391 13.84 6.45 20.23
CA PRO A 391 14.96 7.32 19.92
C PRO A 391 16.22 6.84 20.65
N GLN A 392 17.38 6.91 19.99
CA GLN A 392 18.63 6.44 20.57
C GLN A 392 19.69 7.52 20.65
N THR A 393 19.84 8.30 19.58
CA THR A 393 20.97 9.21 19.44
C THR A 393 20.65 10.42 18.57
N VAL A 394 21.36 11.51 18.84
CA VAL A 394 21.35 12.75 18.08
C VAL A 394 22.79 13.10 17.71
N CYS A 395 22.99 13.67 16.53
CA CYS A 395 24.28 14.17 16.08
C CYS A 395 24.07 15.53 15.39
N ALA A 396 24.69 16.58 15.94
CA ALA A 396 24.66 17.91 15.35
C ALA A 396 25.84 18.12 14.40
N PHE A 397 25.63 18.87 13.33
CA PHE A 397 26.66 19.27 12.36
C PHE A 397 26.34 20.67 11.81
N ASP A 398 27.21 21.22 10.97
CA ASP A 398 27.14 22.63 10.56
C ASP A 398 25.82 23.04 9.88
N GLU A 399 25.14 22.13 9.20
CA GLU A 399 23.89 22.44 8.48
C GLU A 399 22.61 21.91 9.15
N GLY A 400 22.70 21.16 10.25
CA GLY A 400 21.50 20.64 10.90
C GLY A 400 21.75 19.53 11.92
N ILE A 401 20.72 18.70 12.10
CA ILE A 401 20.68 17.64 13.10
C ILE A 401 20.31 16.32 12.44
N LEU A 402 21.06 15.26 12.78
CA LEU A 402 20.72 13.88 12.49
C LEU A 402 20.17 13.22 13.76
N MET A 403 19.10 12.45 13.64
CA MET A 403 18.50 11.70 14.75
C MET A 403 18.26 10.25 14.32
N ALA A 404 18.37 9.32 15.26
CA ALA A 404 18.17 7.90 14.97
C ALA A 404 17.34 7.16 16.03
N TRP A 405 16.64 6.15 15.53
CA TRP A 405 15.89 5.13 16.26
C TRP A 405 16.58 3.77 16.06
N ASP A 406 16.39 2.84 17.01
CA ASP A 406 16.96 1.50 16.91
C ASP A 406 16.18 0.52 16.05
N SER A 407 14.96 0.86 15.60
CA SER A 407 14.18 0.00 14.71
C SER A 407 13.14 0.81 13.93
N SER A 408 13.02 0.55 12.63
CA SER A 408 11.97 1.10 11.76
C SER A 408 11.54 0.10 10.69
N GLU A 409 10.27 0.19 10.30
CA GLU A 409 9.70 -0.59 9.19
C GLU A 409 8.92 0.33 8.25
N TYR A 410 7.86 0.98 8.75
CA TYR A 410 7.08 1.98 8.01
C TYR A 410 7.59 3.41 8.23
N GLY A 411 8.18 3.66 9.40
CA GLY A 411 8.78 4.94 9.80
C GLY A 411 10.18 5.14 9.22
N TRP A 412 10.97 5.98 9.91
CA TRP A 412 12.31 6.36 9.49
C TRP A 412 13.31 6.10 10.62
N GLY A 413 14.24 5.17 10.39
CA GLY A 413 15.30 4.82 11.34
C GLY A 413 16.28 5.96 11.60
N VAL A 414 16.63 6.72 10.55
CA VAL A 414 17.43 7.95 10.65
C VAL A 414 16.73 9.08 9.90
N ILE A 415 16.71 10.26 10.50
CA ILE A 415 16.22 11.49 9.85
C ILE A 415 17.27 12.60 9.92
N ARG A 416 17.26 13.47 8.91
CA ARG A 416 17.92 14.77 8.93
C ARG A 416 16.88 15.87 9.10
N THR A 417 17.20 16.83 9.95
CA THR A 417 16.39 18.03 10.18
C THR A 417 17.24 19.29 10.15
N ASP A 418 16.61 20.45 9.97
CA ASP A 418 17.24 21.72 10.35
C ASP A 418 17.24 21.91 11.88
N PHE A 419 17.83 23.01 12.37
CA PHE A 419 17.84 23.33 13.82
C PHE A 419 16.44 23.65 14.39
N GLU A 420 15.42 23.75 13.53
CA GLU A 420 14.03 23.85 13.96
C GLU A 420 13.30 22.51 14.05
N GLY A 421 13.96 21.42 13.70
CA GLY A 421 13.40 20.07 13.70
C GLY A 421 12.56 19.78 12.46
N ARG A 422 12.57 20.65 11.44
CA ARG A 422 11.89 20.40 10.17
C ARG A 422 12.68 19.37 9.38
N LYS A 423 12.04 18.24 9.11
CA LYS A 423 12.64 17.11 8.40
C LYS A 423 12.97 17.48 6.95
N GLN A 424 14.18 17.11 6.54
CA GLN A 424 14.71 17.32 5.19
C GLN A 424 14.74 16.01 4.38
N TRP A 425 15.04 14.89 5.04
CA TRP A 425 14.91 13.52 4.51
C TRP A 425 14.83 12.50 5.65
N GLY A 426 14.41 11.27 5.34
CA GLY A 426 14.47 10.10 6.23
C GLY A 426 14.93 8.85 5.47
N CYS A 427 15.52 7.89 6.18
CA CYS A 427 15.88 6.57 5.63
C CYS A 427 15.65 5.46 6.66
N ASN A 428 15.60 4.21 6.19
CA ASN A 428 15.32 3.02 7.02
C ASN A 428 16.62 2.34 7.51
N TYR A 429 17.70 3.10 7.66
CA TYR A 429 18.85 2.66 8.42
C TYR A 429 18.57 2.92 9.89
N ASP A 430 18.63 1.89 10.72
CA ASP A 430 18.44 2.04 12.16
C ASP A 430 19.80 2.18 12.85
N ALA A 431 19.86 2.98 13.91
CA ALA A 431 21.10 3.23 14.61
C ALA A 431 20.91 3.45 16.11
N THR A 432 21.81 2.85 16.88
CA THR A 432 21.96 3.13 18.32
C THR A 432 23.02 4.20 18.55
N HIS A 433 24.05 4.24 17.70
CA HIS A 433 25.16 5.18 17.75
C HIS A 433 25.34 5.82 16.38
N MET A 434 25.66 7.12 16.37
CA MET A 434 25.84 7.89 15.14
C MET A 434 26.86 9.00 15.34
N ALA A 435 27.68 9.22 14.32
CA ALA A 435 28.58 10.37 14.21
C ALA A 435 28.64 10.84 12.75
N THR A 436 29.15 12.05 12.51
CA THR A 436 29.36 12.56 11.15
C THR A 436 30.59 13.46 11.07
N ASP A 437 31.24 13.47 9.91
CA ASP A 437 32.27 14.45 9.54
C ASP A 437 31.72 15.62 8.70
N GLY A 438 30.39 15.72 8.56
CA GLY A 438 29.70 16.71 7.72
C GLY A 438 29.42 16.24 6.30
N GLU A 439 30.10 15.19 5.81
CA GLU A 439 29.83 14.58 4.51
C GLU A 439 29.27 13.16 4.61
N THR A 440 29.78 12.40 5.57
CA THR A 440 29.49 10.98 5.82
C THR A 440 28.82 10.83 7.18
N VAL A 441 27.74 10.08 7.21
CA VAL A 441 27.11 9.57 8.43
C VAL A 441 27.68 8.20 8.69
N PHE A 442 28.20 8.01 9.91
CA PHE A 442 28.65 6.74 10.44
C PHE A 442 27.58 6.26 11.42
N SER A 443 26.86 5.20 11.08
CA SER A 443 25.82 4.62 11.93
C SER A 443 26.19 3.21 12.37
N ALA A 444 25.85 2.86 13.60
CA ALA A 444 26.07 1.51 14.12
C ALA A 444 24.97 1.09 15.12
N GLY A 445 24.77 -0.22 15.24
CA GLY A 445 23.77 -0.81 16.12
C GLY A 445 22.47 -1.13 15.38
N GLY A 446 21.34 -0.74 15.98
CA GLY A 446 20.01 -1.08 15.49
C GLY A 446 19.53 -2.48 15.91
N HIS A 447 18.28 -2.76 15.60
CA HIS A 447 17.55 -3.98 15.89
C HIS A 447 16.79 -4.46 14.64
N GLY A 448 16.31 -5.70 14.65
CA GLY A 448 15.47 -6.21 13.56
C GLY A 448 16.20 -6.41 12.23
N PHE A 449 15.51 -6.16 11.12
CA PHE A 449 15.92 -6.52 9.76
C PHE A 449 16.99 -5.61 9.14
N THR A 450 17.24 -4.45 9.74
CA THR A 450 18.13 -3.37 9.26
C THR A 450 19.43 -3.27 10.06
N ARG A 451 19.53 -4.05 11.16
CA ARG A 451 20.70 -4.11 12.04
C ARG A 451 21.97 -4.49 11.26
N SER A 452 23.08 -3.82 11.55
CA SER A 452 24.41 -4.23 11.08
C SER A 452 25.37 -4.47 12.25
N PRO A 453 26.22 -5.52 12.20
CA PRO A 453 27.34 -5.70 13.14
C PRO A 453 28.51 -4.73 12.85
N HIS A 454 28.48 -3.99 11.74
CA HIS A 454 29.53 -3.08 11.29
C HIS A 454 29.07 -1.62 11.30
N ILE A 455 30.00 -0.69 11.11
CA ILE A 455 29.67 0.74 10.97
C ILE A 455 29.24 0.98 9.52
N GLN A 456 27.97 1.32 9.32
CA GLN A 456 27.38 1.63 8.03
C GLN A 456 27.72 3.06 7.61
N LEU A 457 27.80 3.27 6.29
CA LEU A 457 28.26 4.51 5.69
C LEU A 457 27.20 5.08 4.74
N MET A 458 26.77 6.32 5.00
CA MET A 458 25.87 7.02 4.09
C MET A 458 26.21 8.50 3.96
N THR A 459 25.81 9.14 2.86
CA THR A 459 26.02 10.58 2.66
C THR A 459 25.07 11.39 3.55
N VAL A 460 25.55 12.46 4.19
CA VAL A 460 24.73 13.39 4.98
C VAL A 460 23.66 14.08 4.13
N LYS A 461 23.99 14.42 2.87
CA LYS A 461 23.11 15.21 2.02
C LYS A 461 21.81 14.48 1.65
N GLU A 462 21.91 13.21 1.29
CA GLU A 462 20.84 12.46 0.61
C GLU A 462 20.63 11.02 1.16
N ALA A 463 21.30 10.64 2.25
CA ALA A 463 21.25 9.29 2.83
C ALA A 463 21.57 8.15 1.85
N ARG A 464 22.42 8.41 0.84
CA ARG A 464 22.88 7.39 -0.10
C ARG A 464 24.01 6.56 0.49
N PRO A 465 24.06 5.23 0.25
CA PRO A 465 25.22 4.42 0.62
C PRO A 465 26.52 5.04 0.10
N ARG A 466 27.54 5.08 0.93
CA ARG A 466 28.87 5.61 0.59
C ARG A 466 29.92 4.53 0.77
N GLN A 467 31.01 4.64 0.00
CA GLN A 467 32.20 3.83 0.23
C GLN A 467 33.38 4.69 0.66
N LEU A 468 34.20 4.16 1.54
CA LEU A 468 35.51 4.70 1.91
C LEU A 468 36.56 3.65 1.59
N GLY A 469 37.58 4.02 0.80
CA GLY A 469 38.62 3.07 0.38
C GLY A 469 38.09 1.81 -0.34
N GLY A 470 36.95 1.91 -1.02
CA GLY A 470 36.28 0.79 -1.71
C GLY A 470 35.42 -0.12 -0.81
N LYS A 471 35.22 0.24 0.47
CA LYS A 471 34.41 -0.52 1.43
C LYS A 471 33.11 0.21 1.74
N GLY A 472 31.98 -0.51 1.71
CA GLY A 472 30.65 0.04 2.05
C GLY A 472 30.34 0.11 3.55
N GLU A 473 31.21 -0.45 4.38
CA GLU A 473 31.10 -0.47 5.84
C GLU A 473 32.50 -0.56 6.47
N LEU A 474 32.62 -0.13 7.73
CA LEU A 474 33.86 -0.28 8.49
C LEU A 474 33.74 -1.44 9.47
N ALA A 475 34.57 -2.46 9.23
CA ALA A 475 34.68 -3.60 10.12
C ALA A 475 35.39 -3.23 11.43
N ALA A 476 35.09 -3.98 12.49
CA ALA A 476 35.80 -3.86 13.75
C ALA A 476 37.29 -4.24 13.60
N PRO A 477 38.19 -3.75 14.48
CA PRO A 477 39.58 -4.17 14.50
C PRO A 477 39.76 -5.70 14.59
N PRO A 478 40.85 -6.29 14.10
CA PRO A 478 41.08 -7.74 14.20
C PRO A 478 41.01 -8.26 15.64
N GLY A 479 40.56 -9.50 15.86
CA GLY A 479 40.61 -10.19 17.16
C GLY A 479 39.31 -10.25 17.97
N GLY A 480 38.14 -10.16 17.33
CA GLY A 480 36.82 -10.33 17.96
C GLY A 480 35.83 -11.09 17.07
N ASP A 481 34.60 -11.25 17.54
CA ASP A 481 33.46 -11.90 16.87
C ASP A 481 32.24 -10.96 16.81
N ASP A 482 31.15 -11.35 16.15
CA ASP A 482 29.96 -10.49 15.98
C ASP A 482 29.32 -10.03 17.30
N SER A 483 29.48 -10.80 18.38
CA SER A 483 28.94 -10.45 19.70
C SER A 483 29.81 -9.38 20.37
N SER A 484 31.11 -9.58 20.37
CA SER A 484 32.10 -8.70 20.98
C SER A 484 32.40 -7.46 20.13
N ASN A 485 32.20 -7.52 18.81
CA ASN A 485 32.39 -6.42 17.86
C ASN A 485 31.24 -5.42 17.81
N ARG A 486 30.24 -5.54 18.70
CA ARG A 486 29.19 -4.53 18.80
C ARG A 486 29.77 -3.19 19.21
N VAL A 487 29.54 -2.19 18.37
CA VAL A 487 29.88 -0.79 18.65
C VAL A 487 29.03 -0.28 19.82
N THR A 488 29.67 0.39 20.78
CA THR A 488 29.03 0.96 21.98
C THR A 488 29.12 2.49 22.04
N GLY A 489 29.73 3.11 21.03
CA GLY A 489 29.85 4.56 20.91
C GLY A 489 30.57 4.97 19.63
N LEU A 490 30.19 6.11 19.06
CA LEU A 490 30.85 6.74 17.92
C LEU A 490 31.07 8.22 18.22
N ALA A 491 32.21 8.77 17.78
CA ALA A 491 32.47 10.21 17.74
C ALA A 491 33.37 10.54 16.53
N CYS A 492 33.24 11.74 15.98
CA CYS A 492 34.07 12.16 14.84
C CYS A 492 34.56 13.60 15.05
N ASP A 493 35.83 13.86 14.75
CA ASP A 493 36.41 15.20 14.69
C ASP A 493 37.62 15.21 13.73
N LYS A 494 37.83 16.31 13.01
CA LYS A 494 39.03 16.57 12.17
C LYS A 494 39.50 15.39 11.30
N GLY A 495 38.56 14.72 10.63
CA GLY A 495 38.86 13.60 9.71
C GLY A 495 39.16 12.27 10.40
N ILE A 496 38.86 12.17 11.69
CA ILE A 496 39.06 10.96 12.50
C ILE A 496 37.71 10.49 13.04
N LEU A 497 37.43 9.21 12.87
CA LEU A 497 36.31 8.52 13.51
C LEU A 497 36.83 7.67 14.68
N TYR A 498 36.24 7.86 15.86
CA TYR A 498 36.47 7.03 17.03
C TYR A 498 35.29 6.07 17.23
N ALA A 499 35.58 4.79 17.45
CA ALA A 499 34.57 3.77 17.71
C ALA A 499 34.90 2.96 18.96
N SER A 500 33.97 2.93 19.92
CA SER A 500 34.09 2.12 21.14
C SER A 500 33.54 0.71 20.93
N TYR A 501 34.22 -0.28 21.50
CA TYR A 501 33.77 -1.67 21.56
C TYR A 501 33.84 -2.18 23.01
N GLY A 502 32.74 -2.00 23.74
CA GLY A 502 32.66 -2.25 25.18
C GLY A 502 33.10 -3.66 25.60
N ALA A 503 32.60 -4.68 24.90
CA ALA A 503 32.93 -6.08 25.18
C ALA A 503 34.41 -6.44 24.90
N ARG A 504 35.13 -5.59 24.16
CA ARG A 504 36.54 -5.80 23.81
C ARG A 504 37.50 -4.90 24.58
N ASN A 505 36.99 -4.03 25.46
CA ASN A 505 37.80 -3.03 26.17
C ASN A 505 38.69 -2.20 25.24
N LEU A 506 38.15 -1.73 24.11
CA LEU A 506 38.94 -0.95 23.16
C LEU A 506 38.19 0.22 22.53
N VAL A 507 38.94 1.28 22.22
CA VAL A 507 38.53 2.39 21.34
C VAL A 507 39.39 2.37 20.08
N ALA A 508 38.77 2.23 18.92
CA ALA A 508 39.43 2.25 17.62
C ALA A 508 39.39 3.64 16.99
N LYS A 509 40.45 4.00 16.27
CA LYS A 509 40.60 5.27 15.55
C LYS A 509 40.72 4.97 14.06
N PHE A 510 39.80 5.49 13.26
CA PHE A 510 39.76 5.31 11.80
C PHE A 510 39.96 6.65 11.07
N ASP A 511 40.58 6.60 9.89
CA ASP A 511 40.64 7.74 8.97
C ASP A 511 39.32 7.85 8.21
N THR A 512 38.66 9.03 8.22
CA THR A 512 37.36 9.17 7.54
C THR A 512 37.48 9.29 6.01
N ARG A 513 38.69 9.46 5.46
CA ARG A 513 38.90 9.57 4.01
C ARG A 513 38.86 8.22 3.32
N ASP A 514 39.44 7.19 3.93
CA ASP A 514 39.56 5.85 3.34
C ASP A 514 39.09 4.70 4.25
N GLY A 515 38.66 4.99 5.48
CA GLY A 515 38.18 4.00 6.42
C GLY A 515 39.27 3.11 7.02
N SER A 516 40.55 3.47 6.85
CA SER A 516 41.66 2.71 7.40
C SER A 516 41.76 2.83 8.92
N LEU A 517 42.10 1.72 9.59
CA LEU A 517 42.37 1.71 11.03
C LEU A 517 43.74 2.36 11.29
N ILE A 518 43.74 3.46 12.03
CA ILE A 518 44.95 4.20 12.41
C ILE A 518 45.58 3.59 13.66
N SER A 519 44.77 3.36 14.70
CA SER A 519 45.22 2.81 15.98
C SER A 519 44.06 2.26 16.81
N SER A 520 44.35 1.49 17.84
CA SER A 520 43.40 1.07 18.88
C SER A 520 43.97 1.36 20.27
N TRP A 521 43.12 1.74 21.22
CA TRP A 521 43.48 2.06 22.59
C TRP A 521 42.79 1.09 23.56
N ASP A 522 43.54 0.59 24.54
CA ASP A 522 42.99 -0.23 25.63
C ASP A 522 42.24 0.67 26.62
N VAL A 523 40.92 0.53 26.64
CA VAL A 523 40.04 1.32 27.52
C VAL A 523 39.04 0.33 28.14
N PRO A 524 38.88 0.26 29.46
CA PRO A 524 37.92 -0.65 30.07
C PRO A 524 36.47 -0.30 29.69
N GLN A 525 35.70 -1.28 29.20
CA GLN A 525 34.26 -1.20 28.88
C GLN A 525 33.80 0.16 28.30
N PRO A 526 34.40 0.64 27.20
CA PRO A 526 34.13 1.97 26.69
C PRO A 526 32.73 2.01 26.09
N GLY A 527 31.96 3.04 26.44
CA GLY A 527 30.65 3.35 25.90
C GLY A 527 30.71 4.53 24.95
N ARG A 528 29.71 5.41 25.03
CA ARG A 528 29.67 6.66 24.26
C ARG A 528 30.85 7.56 24.61
N LEU A 529 31.29 8.31 23.61
CA LEU A 529 32.47 9.15 23.65
C LEU A 529 32.22 10.45 22.88
N ALA A 530 32.98 11.49 23.19
CA ALA A 530 32.97 12.77 22.50
C ALA A 530 34.37 13.38 22.47
N VAL A 531 34.72 14.08 21.39
CA VAL A 531 36.02 14.75 21.24
C VAL A 531 35.93 16.15 21.83
N MET A 532 36.87 16.51 22.69
CA MET A 532 37.00 17.81 23.34
C MET A 532 37.67 18.82 22.41
N SER A 533 37.53 20.12 22.71
CA SER A 533 38.06 21.21 21.87
C SER A 533 39.58 21.14 21.61
N ASP A 534 40.34 20.59 22.56
CA ASP A 534 41.79 20.41 22.49
C ASP A 534 42.25 19.05 21.90
N GLY A 535 41.31 18.26 21.36
CA GLY A 535 41.56 16.96 20.73
C GLY A 535 41.66 15.77 21.70
N ARG A 536 41.48 15.97 23.02
CA ARG A 536 41.27 14.85 23.95
C ARG A 536 39.93 14.17 23.67
N VAL A 537 39.80 12.92 24.09
CA VAL A 537 38.56 12.14 23.97
C VAL A 537 37.99 11.86 25.35
N SER A 538 36.78 12.33 25.60
CA SER A 538 36.00 11.97 26.78
C SER A 538 35.19 10.69 26.48
N VAL A 539 35.26 9.68 27.35
CA VAL A 539 34.60 8.38 27.15
C VAL A 539 33.93 7.89 28.42
N ILE A 540 32.68 7.46 28.31
CA ILE A 540 31.98 6.79 29.40
C ILE A 540 32.58 5.39 29.57
N SER A 541 33.04 5.06 30.78
CA SER A 541 33.68 3.79 31.11
C SER A 541 33.42 3.43 32.57
N GLY A 542 32.78 2.30 32.83
CA GLY A 542 32.55 1.78 34.19
C GLY A 542 31.80 2.75 35.12
N GLY A 543 30.80 3.47 34.60
CA GLY A 543 30.01 4.45 35.36
C GLY A 543 30.69 5.82 35.58
N LYS A 544 31.86 6.04 34.98
CA LYS A 544 32.62 7.30 35.05
C LYS A 544 32.86 7.84 33.63
N VAL A 545 33.36 9.07 33.52
CA VAL A 545 33.93 9.59 32.28
C VAL A 545 35.45 9.61 32.41
N LEU A 546 36.17 8.97 31.50
CA LEU A 546 37.62 9.05 31.39
C LEU A 546 38.00 10.07 30.32
N ILE A 547 39.08 10.82 30.55
CA ILE A 547 39.64 11.79 29.60
C ILE A 547 40.92 11.21 29.04
N LEU A 548 40.95 10.97 27.72
CA LEU A 548 42.03 10.29 27.02
C LEU A 548 42.80 11.24 26.10
N ARG A 549 44.13 11.10 26.08
CA ARG A 549 45.00 11.68 25.04
C ARG A 549 45.85 10.56 24.45
N GLU A 550 45.71 10.32 23.16
CA GLU A 550 46.44 9.24 22.46
C GLU A 550 46.39 7.90 23.23
N GLY A 551 45.20 7.53 23.73
CA GLY A 551 44.94 6.30 24.48
C GLY A 551 45.34 6.30 25.96
N LYS A 552 45.99 7.36 26.46
CA LYS A 552 46.36 7.46 27.89
C LYS A 552 45.33 8.26 28.68
N VAL A 553 44.96 7.77 29.86
CA VAL A 553 44.06 8.48 30.79
C VAL A 553 44.82 9.65 31.42
N GLU A 554 44.34 10.87 31.17
CA GLU A 554 44.87 12.12 31.77
C GLU A 554 43.95 12.69 32.86
N GLY A 555 42.71 12.23 32.95
CA GLY A 555 41.74 12.69 33.95
C GLY A 555 40.48 11.83 33.99
N SER A 556 39.59 12.09 34.96
CA SER A 556 38.30 11.42 35.07
C SER A 556 37.26 12.24 35.83
N ILE A 557 35.99 12.05 35.48
CA ILE A 557 34.83 12.56 36.22
C ILE A 557 34.09 11.37 36.83
N ALA A 558 33.84 11.42 38.13
CA ALA A 558 33.11 10.38 38.86
C ALA A 558 31.96 10.92 39.71
N GLU A 559 31.96 12.22 40.03
CA GLU A 559 30.90 12.89 40.79
C GLU A 559 29.85 13.49 39.85
N HIS A 560 28.63 13.68 40.34
CA HIS A 560 27.47 14.18 39.57
C HIS A 560 27.09 13.30 38.35
N LEU A 561 27.50 12.04 38.38
CA LEU A 561 27.16 11.02 37.40
C LEU A 561 26.26 9.97 38.05
N ASP A 562 25.25 9.52 37.30
CA ASP A 562 24.31 8.50 37.75
C ASP A 562 23.79 7.71 36.56
N GLU A 563 24.34 6.51 36.37
CA GLU A 563 24.19 5.70 35.15
C GLU A 563 24.39 6.53 33.86
N PRO A 564 25.61 7.08 33.63
CA PRO A 564 25.89 7.92 32.47
C PRO A 564 25.70 7.13 31.17
N ALA A 565 24.90 7.68 30.24
CA ALA A 565 24.47 6.98 29.03
C ALA A 565 24.68 7.77 27.73
N GLY A 566 24.98 9.07 27.84
CA GLY A 566 25.18 10.01 26.73
C GLY A 566 26.29 11.00 27.04
N ILE A 567 27.07 11.41 26.05
CA ILE A 567 28.11 12.42 26.21
C ILE A 567 28.24 13.27 24.95
N ALA A 568 28.46 14.57 25.13
CA ALA A 568 28.79 15.53 24.07
C ALA A 568 29.77 16.58 24.60
N CYS A 569 30.55 17.19 23.71
CA CYS A 569 31.47 18.27 24.03
C CYS A 569 31.19 19.46 23.10
N CYS A 570 31.06 20.67 23.65
CA CYS A 570 30.80 21.89 22.88
C CYS A 570 31.23 23.11 23.69
N ASP A 571 31.82 24.13 23.03
CA ASP A 571 32.20 25.41 23.64
C ASP A 571 33.03 25.31 24.95
N GLY A 572 33.91 24.30 25.04
CA GLY A 572 34.74 24.08 26.21
C GLY A 572 34.02 23.44 27.40
N GLU A 573 32.85 22.84 27.17
CA GLU A 573 32.05 22.14 28.18
C GLU A 573 31.77 20.68 27.78
N ILE A 574 31.74 19.79 28.78
CA ILE A 574 31.40 18.37 28.65
C ILE A 574 29.99 18.18 29.20
N PHE A 575 29.08 17.68 28.38
CA PHE A 575 27.70 17.36 28.74
C PHE A 575 27.56 15.85 28.91
N VAL A 576 26.98 15.38 30.01
CA VAL A 576 26.81 13.96 30.31
C VAL A 576 25.36 13.68 30.70
N ALA A 577 24.67 12.84 29.92
CA ALA A 577 23.30 12.41 30.19
C ALA A 577 23.28 11.26 31.22
N ASN A 578 22.49 11.43 32.27
CA ASN A 578 22.35 10.49 33.39
C ASN A 578 20.96 9.84 33.38
N ARG A 579 20.90 8.50 33.41
CA ARG A 579 19.64 7.73 33.41
C ARG A 579 19.18 7.22 34.76
N GLY A 580 20.04 7.28 35.79
CA GLY A 580 19.71 6.77 37.11
C GLY A 580 18.62 7.60 37.80
N LYS A 581 18.75 7.79 39.11
CA LYS A 581 17.85 8.68 39.87
C LYS A 581 17.92 10.14 39.41
N LEU A 582 19.05 10.59 38.84
CA LEU A 582 19.20 11.98 38.41
C LEU A 582 18.31 12.38 37.22
N MET A 583 18.17 11.52 36.20
CA MET A 583 17.40 11.77 34.97
C MET A 583 17.64 13.16 34.34
N ASN A 584 18.90 13.57 34.24
CA ASN A 584 19.30 14.93 33.82
C ASN A 584 20.51 14.90 32.88
N VAL A 585 20.99 16.09 32.50
CA VAL A 585 22.31 16.26 31.88
C VAL A 585 23.21 17.08 32.82
N SER A 586 24.30 16.49 33.30
CA SER A 586 25.34 17.18 34.08
C SER A 586 26.36 17.83 33.15
N VAL A 587 26.79 19.06 33.46
CA VAL A 587 27.72 19.84 32.64
C VAL A 587 28.99 20.14 33.41
N PHE A 588 30.15 19.95 32.77
CA PHE A 588 31.48 20.12 33.34
C PHE A 588 32.36 21.00 32.44
N LYS A 589 33.40 21.64 32.97
CA LYS A 589 34.39 22.37 32.16
C LYS A 589 35.37 21.39 31.53
N GLU A 590 35.72 21.56 30.26
CA GLU A 590 36.76 20.77 29.59
C GLU A 590 38.17 21.01 30.17
N THR A 591 38.41 22.20 30.73
CA THR A 591 39.75 22.60 31.21
C THR A 591 40.19 21.83 32.45
N ASP A 592 39.28 21.63 33.41
CA ASP A 592 39.59 21.07 34.73
C ASP A 592 38.60 19.99 35.19
N CYS A 593 37.62 19.64 34.34
CA CYS A 593 36.57 18.65 34.64
C CYS A 593 35.68 19.02 35.85
N SER A 594 35.67 20.28 36.27
CA SER A 594 34.82 20.76 37.37
C SER A 594 33.36 20.86 36.94
N TYR A 595 32.44 20.49 37.83
CA TYR A 595 31.00 20.59 37.61
C TYR A 595 30.55 22.06 37.51
N ILE A 596 29.66 22.35 36.56
CA ILE A 596 29.10 23.67 36.30
C ILE A 596 27.63 23.74 36.69
N ARG A 597 26.81 22.85 36.11
CA ARG A 597 25.34 22.90 36.21
C ARG A 597 24.67 21.58 35.82
N SER A 598 23.39 21.49 36.12
CA SER A 598 22.48 20.43 35.70
C SER A 598 21.39 21.00 34.79
N ILE A 599 21.05 20.29 33.72
CA ILE A 599 20.01 20.64 32.76
C ILE A 599 18.88 19.60 32.83
N GLY A 600 17.64 20.08 32.89
CA GLY A 600 16.45 19.28 33.14
C GLY A 600 16.12 19.21 34.64
N ARG A 601 14.87 18.86 34.93
CA ARG A 601 14.40 18.63 36.31
C ARG A 601 15.08 17.39 36.91
N GLU A 602 15.65 17.53 38.10
CA GLU A 602 16.17 16.39 38.88
C GLU A 602 15.06 15.35 39.13
N GLY A 603 15.38 14.07 38.92
CA GLY A 603 14.40 12.98 38.97
C GLY A 603 13.59 12.82 37.69
N GLY A 604 13.72 13.75 36.73
CA GLY A 604 13.11 13.63 35.40
C GLY A 604 11.60 13.84 35.38
N ARG A 605 10.97 13.41 34.29
CA ARG A 605 9.50 13.32 34.20
C ARG A 605 9.01 12.01 34.84
N PRO A 606 7.81 11.98 35.43
CA PRO A 606 7.25 10.76 35.99
C PRO A 606 7.19 9.60 34.95
N PRO A 607 7.51 8.35 35.35
CA PRO A 607 7.39 7.20 34.44
C PRO A 607 5.94 6.87 34.07
N LYS A 608 4.98 7.23 34.92
CA LYS A 608 3.52 7.12 34.74
C LYS A 608 2.82 8.24 35.49
N GLY A 609 1.65 8.64 35.02
CA GLY A 609 0.90 9.80 35.52
C GLY A 609 1.15 11.07 34.69
N ARG A 610 0.77 12.21 35.27
CA ARG A 610 0.74 13.51 34.59
C ARG A 610 2.05 13.83 33.87
N TYR A 611 1.91 14.23 32.60
CA TYR A 611 3.01 14.60 31.74
C TYR A 611 3.64 15.93 32.20
N ASP A 612 4.96 15.98 32.29
CA ASP A 612 5.73 17.16 32.64
C ASP A 612 6.84 17.38 31.61
N PRO A 613 6.74 18.39 30.73
CA PRO A 613 7.76 18.65 29.71
C PRO A 613 9.08 19.14 30.31
N SER A 614 9.12 19.61 31.56
CA SER A 614 10.34 20.11 32.21
C SER A 614 11.29 19.02 32.72
N GLY A 615 10.87 17.75 32.68
CA GLY A 615 11.71 16.59 33.02
C GLY A 615 12.08 15.74 31.80
N MET A 616 13.27 15.13 31.83
CA MET A 616 13.69 14.10 30.86
C MET A 616 13.33 12.71 31.39
N PHE A 617 13.25 11.70 30.53
CA PHE A 617 13.15 10.30 30.96
C PHE A 617 14.05 9.40 30.10
N MET A 618 14.92 8.63 30.77
CA MET A 618 15.90 7.77 30.11
C MET A 618 16.75 8.51 29.05
N PRO A 619 17.33 9.69 29.35
CA PRO A 619 18.12 10.43 28.37
C PRO A 619 19.28 9.56 27.85
N GLY A 620 19.46 9.53 26.53
CA GLY A 620 20.46 8.72 25.82
C GLY A 620 21.46 9.58 25.07
N GLY A 621 21.58 9.37 23.76
CA GLY A 621 22.48 10.19 22.95
C GLY A 621 22.06 11.66 22.93
N ILE A 622 23.05 12.54 23.07
CA ILE A 622 22.88 13.99 23.16
C ILE A 622 23.82 14.69 22.17
N ALA A 623 23.43 15.89 21.74
CA ALA A 623 24.29 16.78 20.97
C ALA A 623 23.96 18.24 21.30
N VAL A 624 24.96 19.11 21.30
CA VAL A 624 24.75 20.57 21.35
C VAL A 624 24.96 21.11 19.94
N ASP A 625 23.99 21.87 19.44
CA ASP A 625 24.07 22.47 18.13
C ASP A 625 24.72 23.86 18.15
N LYS A 626 25.07 24.38 16.98
CA LYS A 626 25.71 25.70 16.84
C LYS A 626 24.85 26.89 17.28
N THR A 627 23.56 26.68 17.54
CA THR A 627 22.63 27.71 18.04
C THR A 627 22.55 27.70 19.57
N GLY A 628 23.32 26.83 20.24
CA GLY A 628 23.32 26.65 21.69
C GLY A 628 22.12 25.84 22.20
N GLN A 629 21.51 25.00 21.36
CA GLN A 629 20.47 24.07 21.79
C GLN A 629 21.08 22.70 22.08
N LEU A 630 20.79 22.16 23.27
CA LEU A 630 21.07 20.78 23.64
C LEU A 630 19.89 19.91 23.22
N TRP A 631 20.14 18.97 22.30
CA TRP A 631 19.20 17.96 21.84
C TRP A 631 19.41 16.66 22.60
N VAL A 632 18.32 16.06 23.07
CA VAL A 632 18.34 14.84 23.89
C VAL A 632 17.42 13.80 23.28
N ALA A 633 17.97 12.65 22.89
CA ALA A 633 17.17 11.48 22.58
C ALA A 633 16.77 10.77 23.89
N GLU A 634 15.48 10.77 24.20
CA GLU A 634 14.95 10.02 25.35
C GLU A 634 14.66 8.59 24.92
N VAL A 635 15.44 7.65 25.47
CA VAL A 635 15.44 6.22 25.08
C VAL A 635 14.35 5.50 25.83
N ALA A 636 13.13 5.94 25.56
CA ALA A 636 11.93 5.42 26.16
C ALA A 636 10.76 5.57 25.20
N ASP A 637 9.81 4.69 25.43
CA ASP A 637 8.56 4.68 24.70
C ASP A 637 7.42 5.28 25.52
N ALA A 638 6.29 5.62 24.86
CA ALA A 638 5.08 6.17 25.48
C ALA A 638 5.29 7.43 26.36
N PRO A 639 5.56 8.61 25.77
CA PRO A 639 5.78 8.83 24.34
C PRO A 639 7.27 8.76 23.96
N LYS A 640 7.56 8.35 22.73
CA LYS A 640 8.87 8.55 22.09
C LYS A 640 9.14 10.04 21.95
N ARG A 641 10.25 10.54 22.52
CA ARG A 641 10.52 11.98 22.64
C ARG A 641 11.96 12.34 22.27
N ILE A 642 12.13 13.41 21.52
CA ILE A 642 13.37 14.19 21.46
C ILE A 642 13.09 15.54 22.14
N SER A 643 13.86 15.89 23.17
CA SER A 643 13.70 17.17 23.88
C SER A 643 14.86 18.13 23.59
N CYS A 644 14.55 19.42 23.55
CA CYS A 644 15.50 20.50 23.26
C CYS A 644 15.56 21.48 24.43
N TRP A 645 16.77 21.85 24.80
CA TRP A 645 17.06 22.68 25.97
C TRP A 645 18.03 23.79 25.57
N ASP A 646 17.96 24.91 26.27
CA ASP A 646 19.03 25.90 26.20
C ASP A 646 20.29 25.32 26.87
N ALA A 647 21.36 25.11 26.11
CA ALA A 647 22.56 24.48 26.65
C ALA A 647 23.16 25.30 27.80
N LYS A 648 23.05 26.64 27.76
CA LYS A 648 23.66 27.54 28.74
C LYS A 648 22.82 27.71 30.00
N THR A 649 21.51 27.95 29.85
CA THR A 649 20.61 28.24 30.98
C THR A 649 19.93 26.99 31.53
N GLY A 650 19.86 25.90 30.75
CA GLY A 650 19.13 24.68 31.08
C GLY A 650 17.62 24.79 30.91
N ALA A 651 17.11 25.90 30.35
CA ALA A 651 15.69 26.10 30.14
C ALA A 651 15.15 25.15 29.05
N PHE A 652 13.98 24.55 29.29
CA PHE A 652 13.26 23.79 28.26
C PHE A 652 12.86 24.71 27.10
N LYS A 653 13.13 24.29 25.85
CA LYS A 653 12.78 25.05 24.64
C LYS A 653 11.59 24.44 23.91
N LYS A 654 11.72 23.17 23.51
CA LYS A 654 10.73 22.46 22.67
C LYS A 654 10.93 20.97 22.76
N GLU A 655 9.94 20.23 22.26
CA GLU A 655 9.97 18.78 22.16
C GLU A 655 9.35 18.32 20.86
N PHE A 656 9.76 17.12 20.46
CA PHE A 656 9.27 16.44 19.29
C PHE A 656 8.89 15.02 19.68
N PHE A 657 7.82 14.52 19.08
CA PHE A 657 7.32 13.17 19.27
C PHE A 657 7.62 12.34 18.02
N GLY A 658 8.32 11.22 18.26
CA GLY A 658 8.63 10.19 17.26
C GLY A 658 7.43 9.31 16.97
N GLY A 659 7.46 8.64 15.81
CA GLY A 659 6.31 7.90 15.29
C GLY A 659 5.73 6.89 16.27
N CYS A 660 4.39 6.78 16.24
CA CYS A 660 3.64 5.77 16.97
C CYS A 660 4.16 4.35 16.70
N ASP A 661 3.74 3.40 17.52
CA ASP A 661 3.94 1.97 17.27
C ASP A 661 3.41 1.60 15.89
N TYR A 662 4.02 0.58 15.29
CA TYR A 662 3.60 0.04 14.01
C TYR A 662 2.07 -0.20 14.01
N PHE A 663 1.39 0.36 13.00
CA PHE A 663 -0.07 0.42 12.84
C PHE A 663 -0.82 1.40 13.76
N ALA A 664 -0.25 2.56 14.05
CA ALA A 664 -0.78 3.59 14.94
C ALA A 664 -2.30 3.57 15.17
N TYR A 665 -2.69 3.29 16.42
CA TYR A 665 -4.08 3.37 16.86
C TYR A 665 -4.33 4.51 17.82
N GLY A 666 -5.57 5.00 17.79
CA GLY A 666 -6.11 5.87 18.81
C GLY A 666 -7.51 5.46 19.20
N TYR A 667 -7.90 5.77 20.43
CA TYR A 667 -9.24 5.51 20.94
C TYR A 667 -9.78 6.74 21.68
N ILE A 668 -11.03 7.10 21.40
CA ILE A 668 -11.76 8.15 22.11
C ILE A 668 -12.95 7.51 22.81
N ASP A 669 -13.03 7.66 24.14
CA ASP A 669 -14.25 7.32 24.89
C ASP A 669 -15.35 8.33 24.52
N PRO A 670 -16.49 7.92 23.95
CA PRO A 670 -17.58 8.85 23.62
C PRO A 670 -18.10 9.64 24.82
N ALA A 671 -17.92 9.16 26.05
CA ALA A 671 -18.28 9.89 27.27
C ALA A 671 -17.29 11.02 27.62
N LYS A 672 -16.09 11.03 27.03
CA LYS A 672 -15.04 12.05 27.21
C LYS A 672 -14.37 12.38 25.86
N PRO A 673 -15.08 13.04 24.94
CA PRO A 673 -14.62 13.24 23.57
C PRO A 673 -13.43 14.21 23.44
N ASP A 674 -12.99 14.87 24.51
CA ASP A 674 -11.82 15.75 24.55
C ASP A 674 -10.51 15.02 24.92
N GLU A 675 -10.57 13.71 25.18
CA GLU A 675 -9.42 12.84 25.44
C GLU A 675 -9.26 11.77 24.34
N ILE A 676 -8.04 11.59 23.83
CA ILE A 676 -7.68 10.47 22.95
C ILE A 676 -6.50 9.70 23.53
N LEU A 677 -6.64 8.37 23.64
CA LEU A 677 -5.56 7.46 24.00
C LEU A 677 -4.78 7.07 22.75
N VAL A 678 -3.50 7.44 22.67
CA VAL A 678 -2.57 7.06 21.60
C VAL A 678 -1.23 6.72 22.23
N HIS A 679 -0.68 5.55 21.89
CA HIS A 679 0.65 5.13 22.33
C HIS A 679 0.84 5.20 23.85
N ASN A 680 -0.13 4.67 24.59
CA ASN A 680 -0.11 4.62 26.06
C ASN A 680 0.04 6.02 26.73
N VAL A 681 -0.37 7.06 25.99
CA VAL A 681 -0.48 8.44 26.47
C VAL A 681 -1.90 8.93 26.20
N LEU A 682 -2.53 9.56 27.19
CA LEU A 682 -3.73 10.34 26.94
C LEU A 682 -3.34 11.72 26.45
N TRP A 683 -3.97 12.14 25.37
CA TRP A 683 -3.82 13.45 24.76
C TRP A 683 -5.12 14.21 24.88
N LYS A 684 -5.02 15.50 25.15
CA LYS A 684 -6.16 16.41 25.10
C LYS A 684 -6.33 16.90 23.67
N ILE A 685 -7.56 16.94 23.20
CA ILE A 685 -7.96 17.44 21.88
C ILE A 685 -8.56 18.83 22.05
N ASP A 686 -8.06 19.80 21.29
CA ASP A 686 -8.76 21.06 21.04
C ASP A 686 -9.51 20.95 19.71
N TRP A 687 -10.81 20.69 19.76
CA TRP A 687 -11.65 20.53 18.58
C TRP A 687 -11.83 21.80 17.74
N LYS A 688 -11.42 22.98 18.23
CA LYS A 688 -11.48 24.23 17.46
C LYS A 688 -10.25 24.43 16.60
N THR A 689 -9.08 24.07 17.11
CA THR A 689 -7.79 24.25 16.43
C THR A 689 -7.24 22.95 15.83
N PHE A 690 -7.85 21.81 16.20
CA PHE A 690 -7.35 20.46 15.97
C PHE A 690 -5.94 20.21 16.57
N GLY A 691 -5.56 21.02 17.57
CA GLY A 691 -4.33 20.82 18.32
C GLY A 691 -4.46 19.66 19.32
N VAL A 692 -3.36 18.96 19.55
CA VAL A 692 -3.27 17.89 20.56
C VAL A 692 -2.10 18.11 21.51
N THR A 693 -2.31 17.85 22.79
CA THR A 693 -1.29 18.01 23.84
C THR A 693 -1.26 16.81 24.77
N PRO A 694 -0.09 16.27 25.13
CA PRO A 694 0.00 15.12 26.04
C PRO A 694 -0.46 15.51 27.45
N VAL A 695 -1.22 14.63 28.10
CA VAL A 695 -1.79 14.86 29.45
C VAL A 695 -1.15 13.94 30.47
N THR A 696 -1.09 12.63 30.19
CA THR A 696 -0.60 11.62 31.14
C THR A 696 -0.09 10.39 30.40
N THR A 697 1.01 9.81 30.91
CA THR A 697 1.42 8.45 30.54
C THR A 697 0.60 7.48 31.37
N VAL A 698 -0.35 6.77 30.77
CA VAL A 698 -1.44 6.12 31.51
C VAL A 698 -0.98 4.95 32.36
N TRP A 699 0.04 4.22 31.90
CA TRP A 699 0.66 3.14 32.66
C TRP A 699 2.08 2.86 32.20
N ARG A 700 2.99 2.56 33.13
CA ARG A 700 4.32 2.03 32.79
C ARG A 700 4.76 1.07 33.88
N LYS A 701 5.28 -0.07 33.44
CA LYS A 701 5.93 -1.04 34.30
C LYS A 701 7.17 -0.40 34.93
N THR A 702 7.21 -0.34 36.26
CA THR A 702 8.33 0.21 37.04
C THR A 702 9.03 -0.83 37.90
N GLU A 703 8.43 -2.02 38.04
CA GLU A 703 8.99 -3.17 38.76
C GLU A 703 8.93 -4.42 37.88
N PRO A 704 9.89 -5.37 37.98
CA PRO A 704 9.94 -6.55 37.13
C PRO A 704 8.70 -7.45 37.18
N ALA A 705 7.98 -7.51 38.30
CA ALA A 705 6.78 -8.32 38.46
C ALA A 705 5.47 -7.62 38.04
N MET A 706 5.50 -6.31 37.73
CA MET A 706 4.29 -5.60 37.31
C MET A 706 3.79 -6.01 35.93
N ILE A 707 2.47 -5.98 35.74
CA ILE A 707 1.85 -6.13 34.41
C ILE A 707 2.24 -4.94 33.51
N PRO A 708 2.68 -5.18 32.25
CA PRO A 708 3.01 -4.10 31.32
C PRO A 708 1.76 -3.36 30.83
N TYR A 709 1.95 -2.23 30.16
CA TYR A 709 0.86 -1.51 29.51
C TYR A 709 0.29 -2.33 28.34
N LEU A 710 -0.96 -2.05 27.95
CA LEU A 710 -1.58 -2.68 26.78
C LEU A 710 -0.93 -2.17 25.50
N GLY A 711 -0.63 -3.05 24.55
CA GLY A 711 0.15 -2.71 23.36
C GLY A 711 -0.55 -1.69 22.47
N SER A 712 0.22 -0.80 21.82
CA SER A 712 -0.33 0.26 20.96
C SER A 712 -0.44 -0.11 19.47
N GLY A 713 0.07 -1.28 19.05
CA GLY A 713 0.09 -1.77 17.66
C GLY A 713 -0.85 -2.96 17.34
N ALA A 714 -1.05 -3.28 16.05
CA ALA A 714 -2.21 -4.02 15.51
C ALA A 714 -2.30 -5.53 15.67
N TYR A 715 -1.23 -6.26 15.95
CA TYR A 715 -1.29 -7.72 15.77
C TYR A 715 -2.35 -8.44 16.63
N SER A 716 -2.90 -7.77 17.66
CA SER A 716 -3.96 -8.32 18.50
C SER A 716 -4.81 -7.26 19.23
N ALA A 717 -5.35 -6.27 18.53
CA ALA A 717 -6.35 -5.31 19.01
C ALA A 717 -5.90 -4.25 20.06
N SER A 718 -6.24 -3.01 19.75
CA SER A 718 -5.83 -1.77 20.42
C SER A 718 -6.56 -1.53 21.75
N PRO A 719 -5.91 -0.91 22.75
CA PRO A 719 -6.53 -0.57 24.02
C PRO A 719 -7.74 0.34 23.81
N LYS A 720 -8.87 -0.04 24.42
CA LYS A 720 -10.14 0.67 24.39
C LYS A 720 -10.45 1.21 25.77
N ILE A 721 -11.10 2.37 25.84
CA ILE A 721 -11.60 2.93 27.09
C ILE A 721 -13.13 2.82 27.11
N ILE A 722 -13.68 2.42 28.24
CA ILE A 722 -15.12 2.48 28.50
C ILE A 722 -15.40 3.26 29.76
N THR A 723 -16.44 4.08 29.73
CA THR A 723 -17.10 4.55 30.96
C THR A 723 -18.20 3.54 31.30
N ALA A 724 -18.02 2.80 32.40
CA ALA A 724 -18.94 1.77 32.84
C ALA A 724 -20.21 2.37 33.51
N ALA A 725 -21.21 1.54 33.77
CA ALA A 725 -22.49 1.94 34.39
C ALA A 725 -22.32 2.53 35.80
N ASN A 726 -21.20 2.27 36.46
CA ASN A 726 -20.84 2.86 37.75
C ASN A 726 -20.21 4.27 37.63
N GLY A 727 -20.12 4.83 36.41
CA GLY A 727 -19.57 6.15 36.13
C GLY A 727 -18.04 6.22 36.13
N ARG A 728 -17.34 5.09 36.29
CA ARG A 728 -15.87 5.03 36.29
C ARG A 728 -15.34 4.56 34.93
N GLN A 729 -14.10 4.94 34.61
CA GLN A 729 -13.45 4.54 33.38
C GLN A 729 -12.55 3.32 33.58
N TYR A 730 -12.55 2.46 32.57
CA TYR A 730 -11.72 1.27 32.48
C TYR A 730 -11.06 1.23 31.11
N MET A 731 -9.86 0.67 31.04
CA MET A 731 -9.17 0.41 29.78
C MET A 731 -9.00 -1.10 29.63
N TYR A 732 -9.23 -1.64 28.44
CA TYR A 732 -9.01 -3.06 28.18
C TYR A 732 -8.48 -3.29 26.77
N GLY A 733 -7.85 -4.43 26.55
CA GLY A 733 -7.21 -4.78 25.29
C GLY A 733 -6.10 -5.80 25.51
N ASN A 734 -5.23 -5.94 24.51
CA ASN A 734 -4.16 -6.93 24.53
C ASN A 734 -2.77 -6.28 24.37
N ASN A 735 -1.72 -7.06 24.61
CA ASN A 735 -0.35 -6.69 24.29
C ASN A 735 0.31 -7.85 23.53
N TYR A 736 0.53 -7.64 22.23
CA TYR A 736 1.14 -8.52 21.22
C TYR A 736 0.69 -9.99 21.27
N ALA A 737 1.21 -10.78 22.22
CA ALA A 737 0.82 -12.17 22.46
C ALA A 737 0.80 -12.57 23.95
N HIS A 738 1.30 -11.72 24.85
CA HIS A 738 1.54 -12.09 26.24
C HIS A 738 0.39 -11.72 27.17
N PHE A 739 -0.26 -10.58 26.93
CA PHE A 739 -1.23 -10.03 27.87
C PHE A 739 -2.58 -9.72 27.22
N SER A 740 -3.63 -9.85 28.01
CA SER A 740 -5.00 -9.45 27.68
C SER A 740 -5.64 -9.06 29.00
N ALA A 741 -5.95 -7.79 29.19
CA ALA A 741 -6.15 -7.25 30.53
C ALA A 741 -7.24 -6.19 30.63
N LEU A 742 -7.73 -6.04 31.86
CA LEU A 742 -8.64 -4.97 32.28
C LEU A 742 -7.90 -4.08 33.28
N PHE A 743 -7.96 -2.78 33.03
CA PHE A 743 -7.33 -1.73 33.80
C PHE A 743 -8.41 -0.78 34.33
N TYR A 744 -8.25 -0.34 35.57
CA TYR A 744 -9.13 0.60 36.26
C TYR A 744 -8.50 1.99 36.32
N ARG A 745 -9.24 3.05 35.93
CA ARG A 745 -8.73 4.42 36.02
C ARG A 745 -8.84 4.95 37.44
N GLU A 746 -7.69 5.27 38.04
CA GLU A 746 -7.56 5.98 39.31
C GLU A 746 -6.82 7.30 39.08
N GLY A 747 -7.54 8.43 39.09
CA GLY A 747 -6.97 9.72 38.70
C GLY A 747 -6.48 9.72 37.24
N ASP A 748 -5.18 9.97 37.05
CA ASP A 748 -4.53 10.08 35.74
C ASP A 748 -3.88 8.77 35.27
N ILE A 749 -4.04 7.67 36.03
CA ILE A 749 -3.43 6.37 35.71
C ILE A 749 -4.49 5.29 35.52
N PHE A 750 -4.19 4.34 34.65
CA PHE A 750 -4.96 3.13 34.47
C PHE A 750 -4.16 1.99 35.11
N LYS A 751 -4.66 1.44 36.21
CA LYS A 751 -4.00 0.36 36.97
C LYS A 751 -4.54 -1.00 36.50
N PRO A 752 -3.68 -1.99 36.18
CA PRO A 752 -4.13 -3.33 35.84
C PRO A 752 -4.80 -3.96 37.07
N VAL A 753 -5.98 -4.55 36.88
CA VAL A 753 -6.71 -5.27 37.95
C VAL A 753 -6.87 -6.75 37.63
N MET A 754 -6.77 -7.11 36.33
CA MET A 754 -6.88 -8.48 35.85
C MET A 754 -6.13 -8.62 34.52
N SER A 755 -5.46 -9.75 34.29
CA SER A 755 -4.81 -10.07 33.03
C SER A 755 -4.75 -11.58 32.78
N LYS A 756 -4.89 -12.00 31.53
CA LYS A 756 -4.22 -13.21 31.06
C LYS A 756 -2.74 -12.95 30.91
N ILE A 757 -1.90 -13.87 31.36
CA ILE A 757 -0.46 -13.92 31.14
C ILE A 757 -0.16 -15.17 30.33
N HIS A 758 0.49 -15.01 29.18
CA HIS A 758 0.95 -16.13 28.37
C HIS A 758 2.47 -16.30 28.53
N VAL A 759 2.84 -17.39 29.18
CA VAL A 759 4.22 -17.84 29.36
C VAL A 759 4.63 -18.54 28.06
N GLY A 760 5.36 -17.81 27.22
CA GLY A 760 5.45 -18.04 25.78
C GLY A 760 6.21 -19.28 25.31
N TYR A 761 6.09 -19.55 24.01
CA TYR A 761 6.88 -20.49 23.20
C TYR A 761 8.22 -19.87 22.75
N ASP A 762 9.19 -20.69 22.35
CA ASP A 762 10.56 -20.28 21.98
C ASP A 762 10.64 -19.13 20.95
N TYR A 763 9.62 -18.93 20.10
CA TYR A 763 9.60 -17.88 19.07
C TYR A 763 8.90 -16.56 19.49
N ILE A 764 8.10 -16.56 20.55
CA ILE A 764 7.39 -15.35 21.05
C ILE A 764 8.24 -14.63 22.11
N GLY A 765 9.05 -15.38 22.86
CA GLY A 765 9.89 -14.86 23.94
C GLY A 765 9.27 -15.02 25.34
N PRO A 766 9.98 -14.59 26.40
CA PRO A 766 9.52 -14.67 27.78
C PRO A 766 8.31 -13.75 28.02
N ALA A 767 7.48 -14.08 29.01
CA ALA A 767 6.35 -13.22 29.40
C ALA A 767 6.81 -11.87 29.98
N GLY A 768 8.04 -11.80 30.48
CA GLY A 768 8.58 -10.64 31.18
C GLY A 768 8.18 -10.60 32.65
N ILE A 769 7.86 -11.75 33.25
CA ILE A 769 7.56 -11.91 34.68
C ILE A 769 8.63 -12.86 35.26
N PRO A 770 9.67 -12.36 35.94
CA PRO A 770 10.91 -13.09 36.17
C PRO A 770 10.73 -14.48 36.78
N PHE A 771 9.99 -14.60 37.89
CA PHE A 771 9.83 -15.89 38.57
C PHE A 771 9.06 -16.93 37.73
N MET A 772 8.20 -16.49 36.78
CA MET A 772 7.52 -17.39 35.85
C MET A 772 8.43 -17.77 34.68
N ASP A 773 9.27 -16.85 34.22
CA ASP A 773 10.18 -17.08 33.10
C ASP A 773 11.42 -17.91 33.48
N GLU A 774 11.91 -17.76 34.71
CA GLU A 774 13.09 -18.43 35.28
C GLU A 774 12.81 -19.88 35.69
N ASP A 775 11.59 -20.19 36.18
CA ASP A 775 11.19 -21.54 36.63
C ASP A 775 10.15 -22.15 35.68
N ARG A 776 10.60 -22.58 34.50
CA ARG A 776 9.76 -23.21 33.47
C ARG A 776 9.26 -24.61 33.83
N GLU A 777 9.83 -25.23 34.86
CA GLU A 777 9.34 -26.51 35.37
C GLU A 777 8.06 -26.29 36.18
N LYS A 778 8.05 -25.27 37.05
CA LYS A 778 6.87 -24.88 37.81
C LYS A 778 5.83 -24.12 36.98
N TYR A 779 6.28 -23.29 36.05
CA TYR A 779 5.44 -22.48 35.16
C TYR A 779 5.66 -22.89 33.70
N PRO A 780 5.15 -24.06 33.28
CA PRO A 780 5.30 -24.53 31.90
C PRO A 780 4.57 -23.61 30.92
N GLN A 781 4.91 -23.76 29.63
CA GLN A 781 4.26 -23.02 28.55
C GLN A 781 2.73 -23.16 28.60
N GLY A 782 2.04 -22.02 28.57
CA GLY A 782 0.59 -21.95 28.68
C GLY A 782 0.07 -20.57 29.09
N GLN A 783 -1.25 -20.46 29.18
CA GLN A 783 -1.94 -19.25 29.65
C GLN A 783 -2.28 -19.37 31.14
N TYR A 784 -2.16 -18.25 31.83
CA TYR A 784 -2.44 -18.06 33.25
C TYR A 784 -3.37 -16.87 33.42
N PHE A 785 -4.34 -16.99 34.33
CA PHE A 785 -5.15 -15.87 34.77
C PHE A 785 -4.50 -15.24 36.01
N TRP A 786 -4.35 -13.93 36.00
CA TRP A 786 -3.92 -13.13 37.12
C TRP A 786 -4.99 -12.10 37.47
N GLN A 787 -5.21 -11.89 38.77
CA GLN A 787 -6.05 -10.81 39.29
C GLN A 787 -5.41 -10.27 40.56
N ASP A 788 -5.23 -8.96 40.60
CA ASP A 788 -4.61 -8.26 41.72
C ASP A 788 -5.49 -8.38 42.98
N GLN A 789 -4.96 -8.97 44.04
CA GLN A 789 -5.65 -9.16 45.32
C GLN A 789 -5.26 -8.10 46.35
N ASN A 790 -4.08 -7.50 46.25
CA ASN A 790 -3.51 -6.63 47.27
C ASN A 790 -3.33 -5.15 46.82
N GLY A 791 -3.54 -4.87 45.54
CA GLY A 791 -3.48 -3.52 44.96
C GLY A 791 -2.07 -3.04 44.59
N ASP A 792 -1.06 -3.91 44.58
CA ASP A 792 0.32 -3.57 44.23
C ASP A 792 0.64 -3.68 42.73
N CYS A 793 -0.31 -4.18 41.94
CA CYS A 793 -0.22 -4.39 40.50
C CYS A 793 0.92 -5.32 40.05
N CYS A 794 1.51 -6.07 40.98
CA CYS A 794 2.58 -7.03 40.75
C CYS A 794 2.02 -8.44 40.74
N VAL A 795 2.57 -9.30 39.88
CA VAL A 795 2.18 -10.71 39.85
C VAL A 795 2.88 -11.44 40.99
N GLN A 796 2.13 -12.13 41.86
CA GLN A 796 2.66 -13.10 42.83
C GLN A 796 2.11 -14.52 42.56
N PRO A 797 2.83 -15.58 42.99
CA PRO A 797 2.42 -16.97 42.78
C PRO A 797 1.00 -17.34 43.25
N GLU A 798 0.52 -16.69 44.31
CA GLU A 798 -0.80 -16.89 44.93
C GLU A 798 -1.95 -16.21 44.17
N GLU A 799 -1.65 -15.28 43.26
CA GLU A 799 -2.65 -14.55 42.47
C GLU A 799 -2.89 -15.16 41.07
N ILE A 800 -2.11 -16.19 40.71
CA ILE A 800 -2.14 -16.79 39.38
C ILE A 800 -2.83 -18.15 39.36
N THR A 801 -3.66 -18.37 38.34
CA THR A 801 -4.34 -19.64 38.09
C THR A 801 -4.01 -20.15 36.68
N PRO A 802 -3.47 -21.37 36.51
CA PRO A 802 -3.21 -21.94 35.19
C PRO A 802 -4.53 -22.22 34.46
N LEU A 803 -4.59 -21.87 33.17
CA LEU A 803 -5.79 -22.06 32.34
C LEU A 803 -5.72 -23.30 31.45
N LYS A 804 -4.54 -23.93 31.37
CA LYS A 804 -4.31 -25.14 30.57
C LYS A 804 -5.28 -26.26 30.98
N GLY A 805 -5.97 -26.85 30.01
CA GLY A 805 -6.94 -27.92 30.26
C GLY A 805 -8.30 -27.43 30.79
N THR A 806 -8.51 -26.12 30.89
CA THR A 806 -9.82 -25.52 31.17
C THR A 806 -10.49 -25.06 29.87
N PRO A 807 -11.83 -24.86 29.84
CA PRO A 807 -12.50 -24.22 28.70
C PRO A 807 -12.03 -22.78 28.41
N LEU A 808 -11.26 -22.18 29.33
CA LEU A 808 -10.79 -20.80 29.28
C LEU A 808 -9.34 -20.67 28.75
N GLU A 809 -8.77 -21.74 28.19
CA GLU A 809 -7.38 -21.79 27.70
C GLU A 809 -7.06 -20.76 26.59
N ARG A 810 -8.08 -20.13 25.98
CA ARG A 810 -7.95 -18.96 25.09
C ARG A 810 -8.65 -17.74 25.73
N PHE A 811 -8.00 -17.10 26.70
CA PHE A 811 -8.63 -16.10 27.58
C PHE A 811 -8.68 -14.66 27.00
N ASP A 812 -8.30 -14.42 25.75
CA ASP A 812 -8.20 -13.02 25.27
C ASP A 812 -9.54 -12.29 25.36
N ILE A 813 -9.54 -11.06 25.88
CA ILE A 813 -10.74 -10.25 26.11
C ILE A 813 -11.25 -9.75 24.77
N ALA A 814 -12.44 -10.23 24.37
CA ALA A 814 -13.11 -9.79 23.16
C ALA A 814 -13.90 -8.48 23.40
N TRP A 815 -14.55 -8.36 24.56
CA TRP A 815 -15.36 -7.18 24.90
C TRP A 815 -15.54 -7.00 26.41
N VAL A 816 -15.73 -5.76 26.86
CA VAL A 816 -16.14 -5.43 28.23
C VAL A 816 -17.45 -4.66 28.19
N PHE A 817 -18.48 -5.17 28.88
CA PHE A 817 -19.80 -4.56 28.94
C PHE A 817 -19.87 -3.46 30.01
N PRO A 818 -20.86 -2.54 29.95
CA PRO A 818 -21.01 -1.47 30.94
C PRO A 818 -21.20 -1.94 32.39
N ASP A 819 -21.67 -3.17 32.61
CA ASP A 819 -21.79 -3.80 33.93
C ASP A 819 -20.48 -4.48 34.40
N LEU A 820 -19.39 -4.31 33.64
CA LEU A 820 -18.08 -4.94 33.82
C LEU A 820 -18.06 -6.44 33.56
N SER A 821 -19.09 -7.01 32.92
CA SER A 821 -18.98 -8.36 32.38
C SER A 821 -17.93 -8.41 31.27
N VAL A 822 -17.09 -9.45 31.27
CA VAL A 822 -15.98 -9.63 30.32
C VAL A 822 -16.29 -10.79 29.40
N LEU A 823 -16.44 -10.52 28.10
CA LEU A 823 -16.57 -11.53 27.06
C LEU A 823 -15.18 -11.96 26.59
N LEU A 824 -14.92 -13.26 26.62
CA LEU A 824 -13.66 -13.87 26.21
C LEU A 824 -13.77 -14.45 24.80
N SER A 825 -12.67 -14.41 24.05
CA SER A 825 -12.54 -14.97 22.70
C SER A 825 -12.81 -16.47 22.62
N CYS A 826 -12.65 -17.22 23.72
CA CYS A 826 -13.06 -18.62 23.82
C CYS A 826 -14.59 -18.84 23.88
N GLY A 827 -15.40 -17.78 23.86
CA GLY A 827 -16.86 -17.88 23.91
C GLY A 827 -17.43 -18.06 25.31
N TYR A 828 -16.71 -17.62 26.34
CA TYR A 828 -17.17 -17.57 27.72
C TYR A 828 -17.31 -16.12 28.20
N ILE A 829 -18.22 -15.88 29.14
CA ILE A 829 -18.42 -14.59 29.80
C ILE A 829 -18.14 -14.72 31.29
N LEU A 830 -17.41 -13.74 31.83
CA LEU A 830 -17.13 -13.59 33.25
C LEU A 830 -17.88 -12.39 33.78
N LYS A 831 -18.78 -12.62 34.72
CA LYS A 831 -19.48 -11.56 35.45
C LYS A 831 -18.71 -11.23 36.74
N PRO A 832 -18.59 -9.96 37.14
CA PRO A 832 -17.95 -9.62 38.40
C PRO A 832 -18.75 -10.21 39.58
N VAL A 833 -18.07 -10.88 40.51
CA VAL A 833 -18.68 -11.40 41.75
C VAL A 833 -18.83 -10.33 42.82
N SER A 834 -17.96 -9.32 42.78
CA SER A 834 -18.07 -8.08 43.55
C SER A 834 -17.38 -6.94 42.80
N VAL A 835 -17.76 -5.70 43.14
CA VAL A 835 -17.08 -4.49 42.68
C VAL A 835 -16.85 -3.61 43.90
N GLU A 836 -15.62 -3.60 44.41
CA GLU A 836 -15.25 -2.86 45.64
C GLU A 836 -14.47 -1.60 45.25
N ALA A 837 -14.94 -0.43 45.68
CA ALA A 837 -14.35 0.87 45.31
C ALA A 837 -14.19 1.11 43.78
N GLY A 838 -14.94 0.37 42.95
CA GLY A 838 -14.80 0.41 41.50
C GLY A 838 -13.88 -0.67 40.91
N ILE A 839 -13.27 -1.53 41.71
CA ILE A 839 -12.41 -2.62 41.21
C ILE A 839 -13.24 -3.91 41.12
N PRO A 840 -13.47 -4.47 39.92
CA PRO A 840 -14.21 -5.71 39.76
C PRO A 840 -13.36 -6.93 40.13
N LYS A 841 -13.95 -7.88 40.85
CA LYS A 841 -13.38 -9.20 41.15
C LYS A 841 -14.12 -10.28 40.37
N TYR A 842 -13.40 -11.25 39.84
CA TYR A 842 -13.93 -12.35 39.04
C TYR A 842 -13.56 -13.70 39.62
N ASP A 843 -14.43 -14.68 39.40
CA ASP A 843 -14.24 -16.08 39.79
C ASP A 843 -14.37 -16.96 38.55
N LEU A 844 -13.27 -17.61 38.16
CA LEU A 844 -13.23 -18.45 36.96
C LEU A 844 -14.19 -19.64 37.03
N ALA A 845 -14.53 -20.11 38.24
CA ALA A 845 -15.50 -21.19 38.42
C ALA A 845 -16.93 -20.77 38.05
N LYS A 846 -17.19 -19.47 37.95
CA LYS A 846 -18.48 -18.89 37.54
C LYS A 846 -18.48 -18.41 36.08
N ALA A 847 -17.48 -18.81 35.28
CA ALA A 847 -17.49 -18.54 33.85
C ALA A 847 -18.68 -19.26 33.18
N GLU A 848 -19.49 -18.49 32.45
CA GLU A 848 -20.66 -19.00 31.74
C GLU A 848 -20.34 -19.08 30.25
N LYS A 849 -20.83 -20.11 29.56
CA LYS A 849 -20.75 -20.13 28.09
C LYS A 849 -21.62 -19.01 27.54
N TYR A 850 -21.05 -18.17 26.68
CA TYR A 850 -21.80 -17.10 26.04
C TYR A 850 -22.79 -17.69 25.03
N SER A 851 -24.02 -17.20 25.04
CA SER A 851 -25.13 -17.77 24.26
C SER A 851 -25.04 -17.45 22.77
N LEU A 852 -24.28 -16.42 22.39
CA LEU A 852 -24.14 -15.97 21.01
C LEU A 852 -22.78 -16.37 20.41
N PRO A 853 -22.65 -16.45 19.08
CA PRO A 853 -21.37 -16.74 18.44
C PRO A 853 -20.31 -15.69 18.76
N VAL A 854 -19.10 -16.15 19.07
CA VAL A 854 -17.90 -15.32 19.23
C VAL A 854 -16.89 -15.75 18.18
N LYS A 855 -16.42 -14.79 17.39
CA LYS A 855 -15.58 -14.99 16.20
C LYS A 855 -14.37 -14.04 16.21
N TYR A 856 -13.54 -14.11 15.17
CA TYR A 856 -12.32 -13.31 15.01
C TYR A 856 -12.52 -11.82 15.35
N SER A 857 -13.59 -11.21 14.87
CA SER A 857 -14.07 -9.91 15.35
C SER A 857 -15.51 -10.02 15.83
N THR A 858 -15.78 -9.43 17.00
CA THR A 858 -17.06 -9.56 17.70
C THR A 858 -17.45 -8.21 18.28
N VAL A 859 -18.63 -7.70 17.93
CA VAL A 859 -19.14 -6.39 18.39
C VAL A 859 -20.58 -6.56 18.91
N PRO A 860 -20.83 -6.37 20.21
CA PRO A 860 -22.19 -6.40 20.76
C PRO A 860 -23.06 -5.25 20.22
N GLY A 861 -24.35 -5.52 20.05
CA GLY A 861 -25.37 -4.51 19.77
C GLY A 861 -26.11 -4.07 21.03
N GLU A 862 -26.69 -2.88 21.00
CA GLU A 862 -27.45 -2.29 22.12
C GLU A 862 -28.74 -3.07 22.45
N ASP A 863 -29.27 -3.82 21.48
CA ASP A 863 -30.47 -4.67 21.58
C ASP A 863 -30.20 -6.06 22.22
N GLY A 864 -28.95 -6.34 22.61
CA GLY A 864 -28.50 -7.63 23.15
C GLY A 864 -28.05 -8.65 22.11
N GLY A 865 -28.10 -8.33 20.82
CA GLY A 865 -27.56 -9.16 19.73
C GLY A 865 -26.06 -8.94 19.51
N ILE A 866 -25.47 -9.61 18.50
CA ILE A 866 -24.03 -9.50 18.21
C ILE A 866 -23.70 -9.47 16.71
N PHE A 867 -22.71 -8.66 16.32
CA PHE A 867 -22.07 -8.71 15.00
C PHE A 867 -20.80 -9.56 15.09
N THR A 868 -20.62 -10.47 14.14
CA THR A 868 -19.46 -11.36 14.10
C THR A 868 -18.82 -11.35 12.73
N TYR A 869 -17.50 -11.29 12.67
CA TYR A 869 -16.72 -11.47 11.46
C TYR A 869 -15.63 -12.53 11.66
N GLU A 870 -15.50 -13.44 10.69
CA GLU A 870 -14.40 -14.40 10.54
C GLU A 870 -14.15 -14.58 9.03
N PRO A 871 -12.92 -14.37 8.53
CA PRO A 871 -12.67 -14.54 7.10
C PRO A 871 -12.94 -15.98 6.66
N SER A 872 -13.63 -16.15 5.54
CA SER A 872 -13.96 -17.46 4.98
C SER A 872 -14.15 -17.38 3.47
N LYS A 873 -13.44 -18.21 2.72
CA LYS A 873 -13.56 -18.28 1.25
C LYS A 873 -14.89 -18.81 0.75
N THR A 874 -15.56 -19.66 1.52
CA THR A 874 -16.74 -20.41 1.05
C THR A 874 -17.91 -20.40 2.02
N GLY A 875 -17.73 -19.84 3.22
CA GLY A 875 -18.75 -19.83 4.27
C GLY A 875 -19.11 -18.44 4.75
N LEU A 876 -20.02 -18.42 5.73
CA LEU A 876 -20.44 -17.23 6.45
C LEU A 876 -19.24 -16.51 7.06
N SER A 877 -19.04 -15.28 6.62
CA SER A 877 -17.90 -14.46 7.01
C SER A 877 -18.33 -13.36 7.97
N LEU A 878 -19.23 -12.46 7.55
CA LEU A 878 -19.78 -11.39 8.38
C LEU A 878 -21.26 -11.68 8.65
N ALA A 879 -21.70 -11.57 9.90
CA ALA A 879 -23.09 -11.85 10.25
C ALA A 879 -23.58 -11.01 11.45
N ARG A 880 -24.90 -10.85 11.52
CA ARG A 880 -25.61 -10.29 12.67
C ARG A 880 -26.52 -11.34 13.28
N TRP A 881 -26.51 -11.44 14.60
CA TRP A 881 -27.34 -12.32 15.39
C TRP A 881 -28.19 -11.51 16.37
N ASP A 882 -29.42 -11.94 16.60
CA ASP A 882 -30.25 -11.39 17.70
C ASP A 882 -29.82 -11.97 19.06
N ARG A 883 -30.49 -11.54 20.13
CA ARG A 883 -30.23 -11.98 21.51
C ARG A 883 -30.50 -13.47 21.75
N ASP A 884 -31.29 -14.10 20.89
CA ASP A 884 -31.66 -15.52 20.97
C ASP A 884 -30.77 -16.41 20.10
N GLY A 885 -29.74 -15.82 19.46
CA GLY A 885 -28.79 -16.54 18.61
C GLY A 885 -29.32 -16.85 17.21
N ARG A 886 -30.38 -16.19 16.75
CA ARG A 886 -30.86 -16.31 15.38
C ARG A 886 -30.11 -15.33 14.48
N MET A 887 -29.62 -15.82 13.34
CA MET A 887 -28.99 -14.97 12.34
C MET A 887 -30.05 -14.06 11.72
N LEU A 888 -29.80 -12.75 11.77
CA LEU A 888 -30.64 -11.73 11.15
C LEU A 888 -30.22 -11.47 9.71
N TRP A 889 -28.92 -11.46 9.41
CA TRP A 889 -28.35 -11.34 8.07
C TRP A 889 -26.89 -11.80 8.03
N GLY A 890 -26.37 -12.07 6.81
CA GLY A 890 -25.00 -12.57 6.62
C GLY A 890 -24.36 -12.17 5.29
N TYR A 891 -23.03 -12.23 5.22
CA TYR A 891 -22.20 -12.18 4.01
C TYR A 891 -21.31 -13.41 3.99
N ASN A 892 -21.23 -14.06 2.83
CA ASN A 892 -20.41 -15.24 2.62
C ASN A 892 -19.16 -14.90 1.80
N GLY A 893 -18.13 -15.75 1.87
CA GLY A 893 -17.06 -15.74 0.87
C GLY A 893 -16.11 -14.54 0.93
N ILE A 894 -15.91 -13.93 2.10
CA ILE A 894 -14.93 -12.85 2.27
C ILE A 894 -13.56 -13.48 2.59
N PRO A 895 -12.61 -13.52 1.65
CA PRO A 895 -11.33 -14.19 1.86
C PRO A 895 -10.46 -13.42 2.85
N SER A 896 -9.60 -14.17 3.56
CA SER A 896 -8.62 -13.58 4.47
C SER A 896 -7.60 -12.74 3.71
N TRP A 897 -6.96 -11.77 4.38
CA TRP A 897 -5.95 -10.94 3.74
C TRP A 897 -4.78 -11.71 3.12
N PRO A 898 -4.25 -12.81 3.70
CA PRO A 898 -3.17 -13.56 3.07
C PRO A 898 -3.60 -14.17 1.74
N GLU A 899 -4.87 -14.57 1.66
CA GLU A 899 -5.48 -15.13 0.44
C GLU A 899 -5.85 -14.04 -0.57
N SER A 900 -5.85 -12.78 -0.15
CA SER A 900 -6.29 -11.63 -0.95
C SER A 900 -5.14 -10.82 -1.53
N LEU A 901 -3.88 -11.11 -1.15
CA LEU A 901 -2.69 -10.38 -1.62
C LEU A 901 -2.60 -10.32 -3.16
N ASN A 902 -3.13 -11.35 -3.82
CA ASN A 902 -3.11 -11.51 -5.28
C ASN A 902 -4.40 -11.07 -5.97
N LEU A 903 -5.40 -10.64 -5.21
CA LEU A 903 -6.63 -10.07 -5.78
C LEU A 903 -6.37 -8.61 -6.15
N GLY A 904 -7.15 -8.08 -7.08
CA GLY A 904 -7.01 -6.70 -7.54
C GLY A 904 -7.17 -5.67 -6.41
N VAL A 905 -6.97 -4.41 -6.77
CA VAL A 905 -7.13 -3.25 -5.87
C VAL A 905 -8.51 -3.30 -5.20
N THR A 906 -8.55 -3.16 -3.87
CA THR A 906 -9.82 -3.09 -3.11
C THR A 906 -10.44 -1.70 -3.22
N GLY A 907 -11.76 -1.65 -3.14
CA GLY A 907 -12.60 -0.47 -3.33
C GLY A 907 -14.06 -0.81 -3.03
N PRO A 908 -15.01 0.06 -3.35
CA PRO A 908 -16.43 -0.20 -3.08
C PRO A 908 -16.89 -1.59 -3.53
N GLY A 909 -17.48 -2.36 -2.61
CA GLY A 909 -18.00 -3.72 -2.82
C GLY A 909 -16.94 -4.84 -2.88
N LYS A 910 -15.65 -4.52 -2.93
CA LYS A 910 -14.55 -5.48 -3.05
C LYS A 910 -13.98 -5.88 -1.69
N LEU A 911 -14.74 -6.67 -0.94
CA LEU A 911 -14.53 -6.91 0.49
C LEU A 911 -13.30 -7.78 0.85
N TRP A 912 -12.50 -8.20 -0.12
CA TRP A 912 -11.37 -9.09 0.16
C TRP A 912 -10.28 -8.42 1.00
N GLY A 913 -9.67 -9.20 1.89
CA GLY A 913 -8.65 -8.70 2.81
C GLY A 913 -9.19 -7.82 3.93
N MET A 914 -10.50 -7.84 4.19
CA MET A 914 -11.10 -7.21 5.36
C MET A 914 -10.55 -7.80 6.66
N THR A 915 -10.25 -6.94 7.64
CA THR A 915 -9.67 -7.29 8.95
C THR A 915 -10.68 -7.02 10.08
N GLN A 916 -10.24 -6.61 11.27
CA GLN A 916 -11.15 -6.45 12.41
C GLN A 916 -12.11 -5.26 12.22
N CYS A 917 -13.30 -5.35 12.85
CA CYS A 917 -14.22 -4.23 12.94
C CYS A 917 -13.59 -3.10 13.77
N MET A 918 -13.58 -1.89 13.22
CA MET A 918 -13.10 -0.68 13.89
C MET A 918 -14.10 -0.18 14.94
N GLY A 919 -15.38 -0.55 14.83
CA GLY A 919 -16.41 -0.21 15.81
C GLY A 919 -17.81 -0.14 15.19
N LYS A 920 -18.81 -0.03 16.07
CA LYS A 920 -20.19 0.33 15.73
C LYS A 920 -20.47 1.72 16.31
N ALA A 921 -21.04 2.60 15.50
CA ALA A 921 -21.53 3.90 15.95
C ALA A 921 -22.80 4.29 15.20
N GLY A 922 -23.84 4.67 15.95
CA GLY A 922 -25.19 4.80 15.41
C GLY A 922 -25.61 3.51 14.69
N ASP A 923 -26.08 3.66 13.46
CA ASP A 923 -26.50 2.56 12.60
C ASP A 923 -25.37 1.99 11.72
N PHE A 924 -24.11 2.33 11.98
CA PHE A 924 -23.00 1.96 11.09
C PHE A 924 -21.94 1.12 11.78
N LEU A 925 -21.31 0.26 10.99
CA LEU A 925 -20.10 -0.48 11.33
C LEU A 925 -19.03 -0.16 10.28
N VAL A 926 -17.78 -0.05 10.72
CA VAL A 926 -16.65 0.17 9.80
C VAL A 926 -15.65 -0.95 9.98
N PHE A 927 -15.21 -1.52 8.87
CA PHE A 927 -14.17 -2.53 8.81
C PHE A 927 -12.99 -2.01 8.00
N GLN A 928 -11.79 -2.16 8.53
CA GLN A 928 -10.59 -1.90 7.76
C GLN A 928 -10.29 -3.08 6.83
N THR A 929 -9.59 -2.82 5.74
CA THR A 929 -8.90 -3.84 4.95
C THR A 929 -7.40 -3.78 5.18
N TYR A 930 -6.73 -4.92 5.02
CA TYR A 930 -5.28 -5.02 5.05
C TYR A 930 -4.59 -4.11 4.03
N PHE A 931 -5.30 -3.65 2.99
CA PHE A 931 -4.72 -2.79 1.95
C PHE A 931 -4.95 -1.29 2.18
N GLY A 932 -5.69 -0.91 3.23
CA GLY A 932 -5.92 0.49 3.61
C GLY A 932 -7.39 0.94 3.60
N PRO A 933 -8.22 0.60 2.59
CA PRO A 933 -9.61 1.04 2.54
C PRO A 933 -10.43 0.58 3.73
N ASN A 934 -11.36 1.44 4.16
CA ASN A 934 -12.29 1.16 5.24
C ASN A 934 -13.72 1.04 4.67
N HIS A 935 -14.31 -0.14 4.80
CA HIS A 935 -15.67 -0.46 4.35
C HIS A 935 -16.70 -0.10 5.42
N ILE A 936 -17.76 0.57 5.00
CA ILE A 936 -18.87 1.00 5.84
C ILE A 936 -20.09 0.11 5.55
N PHE A 937 -20.70 -0.40 6.61
CA PHE A 937 -21.93 -1.19 6.58
C PHE A 937 -22.98 -0.55 7.49
N ARG A 938 -24.26 -0.66 7.14
CA ARG A 938 -25.36 -0.44 8.07
C ARG A 938 -25.55 -1.66 8.97
N ALA A 939 -26.02 -1.42 10.19
CA ALA A 939 -26.31 -2.43 11.20
C ALA A 939 -27.38 -3.44 10.77
N ASP A 940 -28.21 -3.09 9.78
CA ASP A 940 -29.21 -3.95 9.18
C ASP A 940 -28.70 -4.77 7.98
N GLY A 941 -27.39 -4.73 7.70
CA GLY A 941 -26.72 -5.58 6.74
C GLY A 941 -26.54 -5.00 5.34
N ILE A 942 -26.96 -3.75 5.08
CA ILE A 942 -26.65 -3.10 3.80
C ILE A 942 -25.20 -2.60 3.76
N TYR A 943 -24.52 -2.84 2.64
CA TYR A 943 -23.24 -2.23 2.33
C TYR A 943 -23.45 -0.75 1.96
N VAL A 944 -22.64 0.14 2.53
CA VAL A 944 -22.74 1.58 2.27
C VAL A 944 -21.72 2.00 1.22
N GLY A 945 -20.44 1.76 1.49
CA GLY A 945 -19.35 2.23 0.64
C GLY A 945 -17.98 1.98 1.24
N ALA A 946 -16.95 2.53 0.61
CA ALA A 946 -15.58 2.51 1.12
C ALA A 946 -15.02 3.93 1.21
N ILE A 947 -14.24 4.20 2.25
CA ILE A 947 -13.44 5.43 2.41
C ILE A 947 -11.95 5.07 2.46
N LEU A 948 -11.09 6.08 2.26
CA LEU A 948 -9.65 5.92 2.05
C LEU A 948 -9.34 5.11 0.78
N SER A 949 -8.06 4.87 0.50
CA SER A 949 -7.66 4.16 -0.72
C SER A 949 -6.66 3.06 -0.45
N ASP A 950 -6.61 2.12 -1.39
CA ASP A 950 -5.68 0.99 -1.41
C ASP A 950 -4.25 1.49 -1.65
N GLY A 951 -3.34 1.12 -0.76
CA GLY A 951 -1.94 1.51 -0.83
C GLY A 951 -1.24 1.07 -2.12
N ARG A 952 -1.79 0.08 -2.86
CA ARG A 952 -1.20 -0.45 -4.11
C ARG A 952 -1.37 0.49 -5.31
N VAL A 953 -2.32 1.42 -5.26
CA VAL A 953 -2.56 2.41 -6.32
C VAL A 953 -2.07 3.81 -5.97
N MET A 954 -1.55 4.00 -4.76
CA MET A 954 -1.07 5.30 -4.31
C MET A 954 0.30 5.59 -4.90
N THR A 955 0.33 6.47 -5.91
CA THR A 955 1.57 7.03 -6.46
C THR A 955 2.17 8.10 -5.54
N ASP A 956 1.32 8.75 -4.73
CA ASP A 956 1.72 9.78 -3.77
C ASP A 956 1.20 9.44 -2.35
N ARG A 957 2.11 9.22 -1.39
CA ARG A 957 1.74 9.02 0.04
C ARG A 957 1.10 10.28 0.63
N GLY A 958 0.10 10.14 1.50
CA GLY A 958 -0.58 11.30 2.09
C GLY A 958 -1.67 11.01 3.12
N ALA A 959 -2.44 12.05 3.46
CA ALA A 959 -3.44 12.04 4.55
C ALA A 959 -4.56 11.02 4.39
N TYR A 960 -4.83 10.55 3.17
CA TYR A 960 -5.95 9.65 2.86
C TYR A 960 -5.48 8.23 2.49
N GLU A 961 -4.20 7.96 2.68
CA GLU A 961 -3.64 6.60 2.65
C GLU A 961 -4.13 5.87 3.91
N GLY A 962 -4.94 4.83 3.72
CA GLY A 962 -5.22 3.89 4.80
C GLY A 962 -4.00 3.01 5.02
N GLN A 963 -3.72 2.65 6.28
CA GLN A 963 -2.52 1.89 6.61
C GLN A 963 -2.58 0.46 6.04
N PRO A 964 -1.63 0.06 5.17
CA PRO A 964 -1.46 -1.34 4.80
C PRO A 964 -1.10 -2.19 6.03
N GLU A 965 -1.47 -3.46 6.02
CA GLU A 965 -1.34 -4.38 7.16
C GLU A 965 -2.21 -4.06 8.39
N GLY A 966 -3.09 -3.06 8.32
CA GLY A 966 -3.96 -2.68 9.42
C GLY A 966 -4.94 -3.79 9.85
N GLN A 967 -4.99 -4.08 11.15
CA GLN A 967 -5.87 -5.10 11.74
C GLN A 967 -6.96 -4.51 12.65
N GLY A 968 -7.58 -3.40 12.25
CA GLY A 968 -8.73 -2.81 12.95
C GLY A 968 -8.62 -1.29 13.11
N GLY A 969 -9.07 -0.76 14.24
CA GLY A 969 -8.96 0.66 14.56
C GLY A 969 -10.13 1.15 15.38
N TYR A 970 -10.44 2.44 15.27
CA TYR A 970 -11.59 3.03 15.94
C TYR A 970 -12.57 3.62 14.94
N PHE A 971 -13.84 3.31 15.12
CA PHE A 971 -14.97 4.03 14.55
C PHE A 971 -15.95 4.38 15.66
N GLY A 972 -16.28 5.66 15.79
CA GLY A 972 -17.13 6.17 16.87
C GLY A 972 -17.92 7.40 16.48
N MET A 973 -19.04 7.62 17.18
CA MET A 973 -19.82 8.85 17.10
C MET A 973 -19.57 9.69 18.36
N LEU A 974 -19.16 10.94 18.18
CA LEU A 974 -18.77 11.84 19.26
C LEU A 974 -19.70 13.05 19.32
N ASN A 975 -20.19 13.35 20.53
CA ASN A 975 -20.92 14.58 20.80
C ASN A 975 -19.93 15.66 21.29
N ILE A 976 -19.29 16.34 20.34
CA ILE A 976 -18.25 17.35 20.62
C ILE A 976 -18.87 18.64 21.18
N GLU A 977 -20.04 19.02 20.67
CA GLU A 977 -20.75 20.24 21.06
C GLU A 977 -22.09 19.89 21.71
N PRO A 978 -22.37 20.38 22.93
CA PRO A 978 -23.65 20.15 23.59
C PRO A 978 -24.84 20.59 22.72
N GLY A 979 -25.81 19.69 22.54
CA GLY A 979 -27.04 19.96 21.79
C GLY A 979 -26.90 19.94 20.26
N LYS A 980 -25.73 19.60 19.72
CA LYS A 980 -25.53 19.36 18.28
C LYS A 980 -25.61 17.87 17.94
N PRO A 981 -25.91 17.50 16.69
CA PRO A 981 -25.82 16.12 16.23
C PRO A 981 -24.40 15.55 16.44
N GLY A 982 -24.34 14.26 16.77
CA GLY A 982 -23.07 13.54 16.87
C GLY A 982 -22.33 13.51 15.54
N ARG A 983 -21.00 13.54 15.61
CA ARG A 983 -20.08 13.49 14.45
C ARG A 983 -19.37 12.15 14.42
N TYR A 984 -19.18 11.59 13.23
CA TYR A 984 -18.56 10.27 13.07
C TYR A 984 -17.07 10.40 12.80
N PHE A 985 -16.27 9.56 13.46
CA PHE A 985 -14.82 9.58 13.32
C PHE A 985 -14.26 8.19 13.10
N VAL A 986 -13.25 8.13 12.24
CA VAL A 986 -12.39 6.97 12.05
C VAL A 986 -10.98 7.34 12.50
N ILE A 987 -10.33 6.45 13.26
CA ILE A 987 -8.96 6.63 13.71
C ILE A 987 -8.13 5.40 13.35
N GLY A 988 -6.97 5.65 12.76
CA GLY A 988 -5.96 4.67 12.39
C GLY A 988 -4.79 5.36 11.70
N GLY A 989 -3.77 4.62 11.32
CA GLY A 989 -2.63 5.18 10.59
C GLY A 989 -1.39 4.30 10.70
N GLY A 990 -0.27 4.81 10.20
CA GLY A 990 1.01 4.10 10.17
C GLY A 990 1.91 4.49 11.32
N GLN A 991 2.79 5.47 11.09
CA GLN A 991 3.67 6.06 12.11
C GLN A 991 3.01 7.24 12.86
N ASP A 992 1.73 7.51 12.61
CA ASP A 992 0.95 8.60 13.18
C ASP A 992 -0.51 8.16 13.33
N ALA A 993 -1.14 8.45 14.47
CA ALA A 993 -2.54 8.12 14.68
C ALA A 993 -3.42 9.22 14.07
N ARG A 994 -3.91 9.01 12.84
CA ARG A 994 -4.71 9.97 12.08
C ARG A 994 -6.16 9.91 12.52
N VAL A 995 -6.78 11.08 12.61
CA VAL A 995 -8.20 11.25 12.93
C VAL A 995 -8.90 11.83 11.70
N TRP A 996 -9.82 11.06 11.13
CA TRP A 996 -10.69 11.49 10.05
C TRP A 996 -12.12 11.63 10.52
N GLU A 997 -12.79 12.71 10.12
CA GLU A 997 -14.24 12.81 10.25
C GLU A 997 -14.93 12.18 9.03
N VAL A 998 -15.95 11.37 9.26
CA VAL A 998 -16.76 10.78 8.19
C VAL A 998 -17.98 11.66 7.95
N LEU A 999 -18.12 12.17 6.73
CA LEU A 999 -19.19 13.07 6.31
C LEU A 999 -20.12 12.38 5.31
N GLY A 1000 -21.41 12.73 5.32
CA GLY A 1000 -22.40 12.29 4.34
C GLY A 1000 -23.28 11.11 4.78
N LEU A 1001 -23.00 10.48 5.93
CA LEU A 1001 -23.77 9.35 6.45
C LEU A 1001 -25.25 9.70 6.71
N GLU A 1002 -25.53 10.94 7.07
CA GLU A 1002 -26.87 11.49 7.30
C GLU A 1002 -27.72 11.61 6.02
N THR A 1003 -27.09 11.55 4.85
CA THR A 1003 -27.76 11.65 3.55
C THR A 1003 -28.31 10.31 3.05
N ILE A 1004 -28.00 9.21 3.74
CA ILE A 1004 -28.43 7.86 3.35
C ILE A 1004 -29.96 7.73 3.46
N ARG A 1005 -30.56 7.24 2.37
CA ARG A 1005 -31.99 6.95 2.26
C ARG A 1005 -32.21 5.57 1.67
N ASP A 1006 -33.24 4.87 2.13
CA ASP A 1006 -33.64 3.57 1.60
C ASP A 1006 -34.41 3.72 0.28
N LEU A 1007 -34.14 2.81 -0.66
CA LEU A 1007 -35.03 2.55 -1.78
C LEU A 1007 -36.16 1.60 -1.34
N PRO A 1008 -37.32 1.60 -2.04
CA PRO A 1008 -38.44 0.73 -1.68
C PRO A 1008 -38.09 -0.77 -1.57
N GLY A 1009 -37.08 -1.24 -2.30
CA GLY A 1009 -36.69 -2.64 -2.37
C GLY A 1009 -37.76 -3.50 -3.05
N GLY A 1010 -37.61 -4.83 -2.96
CA GLY A 1010 -38.61 -5.75 -3.48
C GLY A 1010 -38.09 -7.17 -3.67
N THR A 1011 -38.77 -7.91 -4.55
CA THR A 1011 -38.43 -9.30 -4.90
C THR A 1011 -37.85 -9.35 -6.31
N TYR A 1012 -36.83 -10.20 -6.51
CA TYR A 1012 -36.20 -10.50 -7.78
C TYR A 1012 -36.30 -12.00 -8.07
N GLU A 1013 -37.05 -12.36 -9.11
CA GLU A 1013 -37.17 -13.74 -9.57
C GLU A 1013 -36.01 -14.09 -10.50
N HIS A 1014 -35.17 -15.04 -10.09
CA HIS A 1014 -34.06 -15.59 -10.86
C HIS A 1014 -34.46 -16.96 -11.44
N THR A 1015 -35.12 -16.95 -12.59
CA THR A 1015 -35.67 -18.15 -13.26
C THR A 1015 -34.60 -19.05 -13.88
N ALA A 1016 -34.89 -20.34 -14.08
CA ALA A 1016 -34.03 -21.29 -14.81
C ALA A 1016 -33.49 -20.77 -16.16
N GLU A 1017 -34.31 -20.02 -16.91
CA GLU A 1017 -33.91 -19.43 -18.19
C GLU A 1017 -32.73 -18.43 -18.03
N LYS A 1018 -32.76 -17.61 -16.97
CA LYS A 1018 -31.70 -16.64 -16.66
C LYS A 1018 -30.41 -17.35 -16.28
N VAL A 1019 -30.51 -18.42 -15.49
CA VAL A 1019 -29.37 -19.30 -15.13
C VAL A 1019 -28.74 -19.88 -16.40
N ALA A 1020 -29.54 -20.47 -17.29
CA ALA A 1020 -29.04 -21.06 -18.53
C ALA A 1020 -28.35 -20.04 -19.44
N ARG A 1021 -28.90 -18.82 -19.53
CA ARG A 1021 -28.29 -17.69 -20.26
C ARG A 1021 -26.94 -17.28 -19.65
N ALA A 1022 -26.86 -17.16 -18.33
CA ALA A 1022 -25.63 -16.84 -17.61
C ALA A 1022 -24.56 -17.92 -17.82
N GLU A 1023 -24.92 -19.19 -17.68
CA GLU A 1023 -24.01 -20.31 -17.90
C GLU A 1023 -23.49 -20.35 -19.34
N GLN A 1024 -24.37 -20.19 -20.32
CA GLN A 1024 -23.99 -20.20 -21.74
C GLN A 1024 -22.99 -19.07 -22.02
N ALA A 1025 -23.32 -17.86 -21.59
CA ALA A 1025 -22.47 -16.69 -21.75
C ALA A 1025 -21.09 -16.89 -21.09
N LEU A 1026 -21.06 -17.39 -19.85
CA LEU A 1026 -19.80 -17.66 -19.15
C LEU A 1026 -18.97 -18.75 -19.83
N ARG A 1027 -19.60 -19.79 -20.39
CA ARG A 1027 -18.90 -20.82 -21.17
C ARG A 1027 -18.28 -20.25 -22.44
N GLU A 1028 -19.05 -19.49 -23.22
CA GLU A 1028 -18.58 -18.85 -24.45
C GLU A 1028 -17.42 -17.89 -24.18
N TYR A 1029 -17.53 -17.08 -23.13
CA TYR A 1029 -16.46 -16.19 -22.68
C TYR A 1029 -15.18 -16.93 -22.30
N LYS A 1030 -15.28 -17.99 -21.49
CA LYS A 1030 -14.12 -18.82 -21.11
C LYS A 1030 -13.45 -19.44 -22.35
N MET A 1031 -14.23 -19.88 -23.34
CA MET A 1031 -13.70 -20.40 -24.60
C MET A 1031 -13.00 -19.32 -25.43
N ALA A 1032 -13.57 -18.12 -25.51
CA ALA A 1032 -12.98 -17.00 -26.24
C ALA A 1032 -11.67 -16.51 -25.61
N ILE A 1033 -11.62 -16.37 -24.28
CA ILE A 1033 -10.39 -16.02 -23.55
C ILE A 1033 -9.31 -17.10 -23.70
N ALA A 1034 -9.68 -18.39 -23.60
CA ALA A 1034 -8.75 -19.49 -23.82
C ALA A 1034 -8.20 -19.50 -25.26
N ALA A 1035 -9.00 -19.13 -26.25
CA ALA A 1035 -8.56 -18.99 -27.64
C ALA A 1035 -7.69 -17.74 -27.86
N ALA A 1036 -7.96 -16.65 -27.14
CA ALA A 1036 -7.23 -15.38 -27.21
C ALA A 1036 -5.81 -15.49 -26.61
N ASN A 1037 -5.66 -16.22 -25.51
CA ASN A 1037 -4.41 -16.35 -24.75
C ASN A 1037 -3.58 -17.61 -25.10
N ARG A 1038 -3.94 -18.33 -26.17
CA ARG A 1038 -3.22 -19.54 -26.58
C ARG A 1038 -1.82 -19.18 -27.06
N ILE A 1039 -0.79 -19.76 -26.42
CA ILE A 1039 0.59 -19.64 -26.88
C ILE A 1039 0.73 -20.47 -28.17
N VAL A 1040 1.27 -19.84 -29.22
CA VAL A 1040 1.63 -20.52 -30.46
C VAL A 1040 3.15 -20.38 -30.63
N ILE A 1041 3.83 -21.51 -30.80
CA ILE A 1041 5.26 -21.53 -31.14
C ILE A 1041 5.35 -21.53 -32.66
N GLY A 1042 5.55 -20.33 -33.21
CA GLY A 1042 5.58 -20.10 -34.66
C GLY A 1042 6.83 -20.67 -35.34
N SER A 1043 6.75 -20.82 -36.66
CA SER A 1043 7.91 -21.17 -37.50
C SER A 1043 8.79 -19.95 -37.86
N ASP A 1044 8.26 -18.74 -37.70
CA ASP A 1044 8.95 -17.46 -37.87
C ASP A 1044 8.51 -16.48 -36.77
N ILE A 1045 9.48 -15.78 -36.15
CA ILE A 1045 9.23 -14.87 -35.03
C ILE A 1045 8.54 -13.58 -35.47
N GLU A 1046 8.76 -13.13 -36.71
CA GLU A 1046 8.18 -11.87 -37.20
C GLU A 1046 6.65 -12.01 -37.37
N SER A 1047 6.20 -13.14 -37.94
CA SER A 1047 4.78 -13.48 -38.09
C SER A 1047 4.15 -14.20 -36.89
N ALA A 1048 4.94 -14.57 -35.87
CA ALA A 1048 4.44 -15.30 -34.71
C ALA A 1048 3.35 -14.52 -33.96
N ARG A 1049 2.33 -15.24 -33.52
CA ARG A 1049 1.25 -14.69 -32.70
C ARG A 1049 1.79 -14.24 -31.34
N SER A 1050 1.40 -13.05 -30.92
CA SER A 1050 1.72 -12.52 -29.59
C SER A 1050 0.65 -12.85 -28.57
N VAL A 1051 1.07 -13.09 -27.33
CA VAL A 1051 0.24 -13.11 -26.12
C VAL A 1051 0.64 -11.95 -25.22
N GLU A 1052 -0.28 -11.43 -24.41
CA GLU A 1052 -0.06 -10.23 -23.61
C GLU A 1052 -0.62 -10.39 -22.21
N LYS A 1053 0.07 -9.83 -21.22
CA LYS A 1053 -0.38 -9.70 -19.84
C LYS A 1053 -0.18 -8.26 -19.39
N GLU A 1054 -1.29 -7.58 -19.17
CA GLU A 1054 -1.33 -6.27 -18.50
C GLU A 1054 -1.70 -6.45 -17.03
N LEU A 1055 -1.09 -5.64 -16.17
CA LEU A 1055 -1.36 -5.55 -14.74
C LEU A 1055 -2.22 -4.31 -14.47
N ASP A 1056 -3.00 -4.32 -13.38
CA ASP A 1056 -3.85 -3.19 -12.95
C ASP A 1056 -3.09 -1.84 -12.82
N THR A 1057 -1.77 -1.90 -12.64
CA THR A 1057 -0.87 -0.74 -12.58
C THR A 1057 -0.53 -0.12 -13.95
N GLY A 1058 -1.00 -0.73 -15.05
CA GLY A 1058 -0.67 -0.35 -16.43
C GLY A 1058 0.70 -0.80 -16.92
N ALA A 1059 1.44 -1.58 -16.12
CA ALA A 1059 2.63 -2.31 -16.57
C ALA A 1059 2.20 -3.56 -17.34
N PHE A 1060 2.89 -3.89 -18.42
CA PHE A 1060 2.58 -5.07 -19.22
C PHE A 1060 3.83 -5.72 -19.78
N PHE A 1061 3.68 -6.98 -20.18
CA PHE A 1061 4.59 -7.64 -21.10
C PHE A 1061 3.81 -8.33 -22.21
N LYS A 1062 4.37 -8.33 -23.41
CA LYS A 1062 3.84 -8.99 -24.59
C LYS A 1062 4.92 -9.91 -25.14
N VAL A 1063 4.56 -11.15 -25.47
CA VAL A 1063 5.50 -12.21 -25.84
C VAL A 1063 5.10 -12.82 -27.18
N LYS A 1064 6.07 -12.95 -28.08
CA LYS A 1064 6.02 -13.89 -29.20
C LYS A 1064 6.97 -15.05 -28.94
N VAL A 1065 6.58 -16.24 -29.38
CA VAL A 1065 7.41 -17.45 -29.29
C VAL A 1065 7.50 -18.09 -30.67
N ALA A 1066 8.71 -18.42 -31.09
CA ALA A 1066 8.97 -19.15 -32.32
C ALA A 1066 10.09 -20.17 -32.13
N ARG A 1067 10.35 -20.99 -33.15
CA ARG A 1067 11.46 -21.95 -33.16
C ARG A 1067 12.22 -21.92 -34.47
N ASP A 1068 13.51 -22.22 -34.38
CA ASP A 1068 14.29 -22.70 -35.52
C ASP A 1068 14.67 -24.18 -35.29
N ALA A 1069 15.62 -24.72 -36.07
CA ALA A 1069 16.05 -26.12 -35.94
C ALA A 1069 16.86 -26.41 -34.66
N GLN A 1070 17.40 -25.40 -33.98
CA GLN A 1070 18.29 -25.52 -32.82
C GLN A 1070 17.82 -24.74 -31.58
N ASN A 1071 16.94 -23.75 -31.72
CA ASN A 1071 16.62 -22.78 -30.69
C ASN A 1071 15.11 -22.53 -30.54
N LEU A 1072 14.70 -22.28 -29.31
CA LEU A 1072 13.48 -21.57 -28.97
C LEU A 1072 13.78 -20.07 -28.99
N ILE A 1073 13.01 -19.30 -29.75
CA ILE A 1073 13.16 -17.87 -29.90
C ILE A 1073 12.02 -17.21 -29.13
N VAL A 1074 12.35 -16.30 -28.23
CA VAL A 1074 11.36 -15.46 -27.53
C VAL A 1074 11.63 -13.99 -27.79
N ASP A 1075 10.55 -13.25 -27.90
CA ASP A 1075 10.57 -11.83 -28.18
C ASP A 1075 9.56 -11.14 -27.25
N TYR A 1076 10.06 -10.19 -26.46
CA TYR A 1076 9.34 -9.50 -25.40
C TYR A 1076 9.29 -8.00 -25.68
N GLU A 1077 8.08 -7.44 -25.68
CA GLU A 1077 7.84 -6.00 -25.48
C GLU A 1077 7.37 -5.79 -24.04
N VAL A 1078 8.10 -4.97 -23.27
CA VAL A 1078 7.83 -4.77 -21.84
C VAL A 1078 7.71 -3.28 -21.55
N LYS A 1079 6.63 -2.89 -20.86
CA LYS A 1079 6.46 -1.55 -20.31
C LYS A 1079 7.06 -1.50 -18.91
N SER A 1080 8.27 -0.96 -18.82
CA SER A 1080 9.07 -0.81 -17.61
C SER A 1080 10.12 0.26 -17.82
N ASP A 1081 10.29 1.19 -16.87
CA ASP A 1081 11.32 2.24 -16.94
C ASP A 1081 12.76 1.67 -16.86
N ILE A 1082 12.88 0.39 -16.51
CA ILE A 1082 14.13 -0.33 -16.28
C ILE A 1082 14.20 -1.52 -17.24
N GLN A 1083 15.27 -1.59 -18.03
CA GLN A 1083 15.56 -2.70 -18.96
C GLN A 1083 16.01 -3.97 -18.22
N LEU A 1084 16.38 -5.02 -18.97
CA LEU A 1084 17.04 -6.20 -18.39
C LEU A 1084 18.34 -5.80 -17.69
N VAL A 1085 18.33 -5.92 -16.37
CA VAL A 1085 19.46 -5.68 -15.48
C VAL A 1085 19.37 -6.64 -14.30
N ASN A 1086 20.48 -7.32 -14.03
CA ASN A 1086 20.58 -8.21 -12.89
C ASN A 1086 22.00 -8.22 -12.32
N GLY A 1087 22.14 -7.94 -11.04
CA GLY A 1087 23.40 -7.78 -10.32
C GLY A 1087 23.51 -8.68 -9.09
N VAL A 1088 22.68 -9.73 -8.98
CA VAL A 1088 22.76 -10.66 -7.85
C VAL A 1088 24.13 -11.37 -7.85
N PRO A 1089 24.83 -11.45 -6.70
CA PRO A 1089 26.13 -12.13 -6.66
C PRO A 1089 26.04 -13.64 -6.94
N ASP A 1090 24.99 -14.31 -6.46
CA ASP A 1090 24.76 -15.74 -6.69
C ASP A 1090 23.79 -15.94 -7.88
N PRO A 1091 24.26 -16.46 -9.04
CA PRO A 1091 23.41 -16.67 -10.21
C PRO A 1091 22.31 -17.70 -9.99
N LYS A 1092 22.37 -18.54 -8.94
CA LYS A 1092 21.26 -19.43 -8.56
C LYS A 1092 20.02 -18.65 -8.13
N LEU A 1093 20.20 -17.43 -7.62
CA LEU A 1093 19.14 -16.53 -7.16
C LEU A 1093 18.79 -15.46 -8.20
N LEU A 1094 18.96 -15.75 -9.49
CA LEU A 1094 18.70 -14.79 -10.57
C LEU A 1094 17.30 -14.17 -10.50
N PHE A 1095 16.29 -14.91 -10.02
CA PHE A 1095 14.93 -14.41 -9.80
C PHE A 1095 14.81 -13.31 -8.72
N LYS A 1096 15.79 -13.17 -7.80
CA LYS A 1096 15.86 -12.06 -6.84
C LYS A 1096 16.54 -10.82 -7.46
N GLY A 1097 17.47 -11.06 -8.36
CA GLY A 1097 18.44 -10.07 -8.80
C GLY A 1097 17.95 -8.98 -9.75
N GLY A 1098 16.67 -8.92 -10.11
CA GLY A 1098 16.17 -7.83 -10.94
C GLY A 1098 15.32 -8.28 -12.12
N ASN A 1099 15.50 -7.63 -13.26
CA ASN A 1099 14.62 -7.71 -14.41
C ASN A 1099 14.91 -8.95 -15.27
N CYS A 1100 13.95 -9.87 -15.39
CA CYS A 1100 14.14 -11.15 -16.09
C CYS A 1100 12.93 -11.51 -16.97
N MET A 1101 13.19 -12.00 -18.19
CA MET A 1101 12.20 -12.77 -18.94
C MET A 1101 12.12 -14.17 -18.33
N ASP A 1102 10.91 -14.68 -18.09
CA ASP A 1102 10.66 -15.92 -17.35
C ASP A 1102 9.81 -16.87 -18.18
N ILE A 1103 10.41 -17.97 -18.64
CA ILE A 1103 9.74 -18.95 -19.48
C ILE A 1103 9.67 -20.26 -18.70
N GLN A 1104 8.47 -20.83 -18.59
CA GLN A 1104 8.25 -22.08 -17.89
C GLN A 1104 7.57 -23.07 -18.83
N LEU A 1105 8.09 -24.29 -18.93
CA LEU A 1105 7.51 -25.30 -19.81
C LEU A 1105 7.79 -26.72 -19.33
N GLU A 1106 6.99 -27.66 -19.83
CA GLU A 1106 7.25 -29.08 -19.72
C GLU A 1106 8.08 -29.52 -20.93
N ASN A 1107 9.26 -30.10 -20.69
CA ASN A 1107 10.15 -30.53 -21.74
C ASN A 1107 9.71 -31.88 -22.36
N SER A 1108 10.41 -32.38 -23.37
CA SER A 1108 10.04 -33.62 -24.08
C SER A 1108 10.17 -34.90 -23.25
N ARG A 1109 10.68 -34.81 -22.02
CA ARG A 1109 10.76 -35.91 -21.06
C ARG A 1109 9.68 -35.85 -19.99
N GLY A 1110 8.80 -34.83 -20.03
CA GLY A 1110 7.81 -34.57 -18.98
C GLY A 1110 8.39 -33.87 -17.74
N GLU A 1111 9.60 -33.28 -17.85
CA GLU A 1111 10.24 -32.56 -16.74
C GLU A 1111 9.87 -31.08 -16.82
N ALA A 1112 9.56 -30.47 -15.68
CA ALA A 1112 9.36 -29.04 -15.56
C ALA A 1112 10.71 -28.31 -15.68
N VAL A 1113 10.76 -27.27 -16.53
CA VAL A 1113 11.93 -26.39 -16.67
C VAL A 1113 11.50 -24.94 -16.62
N ARG A 1114 12.30 -24.10 -15.94
CA ARG A 1114 12.18 -22.65 -15.94
C ARG A 1114 13.45 -22.03 -16.48
N ALA A 1115 13.32 -21.16 -17.46
CA ALA A 1115 14.42 -20.38 -18.04
C ALA A 1115 14.24 -18.91 -17.66
N LEU A 1116 15.21 -18.37 -16.92
CA LEU A 1116 15.31 -16.94 -16.61
C LEU A 1116 16.37 -16.30 -17.47
N ILE A 1117 16.02 -15.26 -18.22
CA ILE A 1117 16.92 -14.57 -19.14
C ILE A 1117 17.07 -13.10 -18.74
N THR A 1118 18.31 -12.61 -18.67
CA THR A 1118 18.60 -11.21 -18.30
C THR A 1118 19.99 -10.76 -18.79
N LYS A 1119 20.38 -9.52 -18.45
CA LYS A 1119 21.76 -9.05 -18.51
C LYS A 1119 22.38 -9.12 -17.11
N HIS A 1120 23.06 -10.22 -16.80
CA HIS A 1120 23.75 -10.40 -15.53
C HIS A 1120 25.10 -9.67 -15.55
N ASN A 1121 25.28 -8.69 -14.67
CA ASN A 1121 26.46 -7.81 -14.65
C ASN A 1121 26.80 -7.21 -16.03
N GLY A 1122 25.76 -6.83 -16.78
CA GLY A 1122 25.87 -6.23 -18.11
C GLY A 1122 26.07 -7.22 -19.27
N ARG A 1123 26.13 -8.53 -19.03
CA ARG A 1123 26.28 -9.56 -20.07
C ARG A 1123 25.03 -10.41 -20.25
N PRO A 1124 24.67 -10.79 -21.49
CA PRO A 1124 23.61 -11.77 -21.74
C PRO A 1124 23.79 -13.05 -20.94
N PHE A 1125 22.74 -13.49 -20.25
CA PHE A 1125 22.80 -14.63 -19.37
C PHE A 1125 21.44 -15.34 -19.27
N ALA A 1126 21.45 -16.66 -19.17
CA ALA A 1126 20.28 -17.43 -18.80
C ALA A 1126 20.57 -18.49 -17.73
N ALA A 1127 19.64 -18.63 -16.78
CA ALA A 1127 19.63 -19.71 -15.80
C ALA A 1127 18.45 -20.65 -16.06
N LEU A 1128 18.73 -21.96 -16.14
CA LEU A 1128 17.76 -23.02 -16.34
C LEU A 1128 17.60 -23.81 -15.03
N TYR A 1129 16.39 -23.90 -14.53
CA TYR A 1129 16.05 -24.57 -13.27
C TYR A 1129 15.24 -25.83 -13.56
N PHE A 1130 15.72 -26.98 -13.06
CA PHE A 1130 15.03 -28.28 -13.17
C PHE A 1130 14.72 -28.80 -11.75
N PRO A 1131 13.47 -28.68 -11.27
CA PRO A 1131 13.10 -29.16 -9.93
C PRO A 1131 13.31 -30.67 -9.78
N LYS A 1132 12.97 -31.43 -10.83
CA LYS A 1132 13.11 -32.88 -10.90
C LYS A 1132 13.70 -33.28 -12.24
N VAL A 1133 14.74 -34.09 -12.21
CA VAL A 1133 15.36 -34.69 -13.40
C VAL A 1133 15.18 -36.20 -13.37
N LYS A 1134 14.71 -36.79 -14.47
CA LYS A 1134 14.54 -38.23 -14.58
C LYS A 1134 15.90 -38.91 -14.48
N ASP A 1135 15.97 -39.96 -13.65
CA ASP A 1135 17.20 -40.73 -13.40
C ASP A 1135 18.35 -39.91 -12.77
N PHE A 1136 18.03 -38.89 -11.97
CA PHE A 1136 19.02 -38.11 -11.23
C PHE A 1136 19.65 -38.91 -10.07
N HIS A 1137 21.00 -38.90 -10.00
CA HIS A 1137 21.78 -39.63 -9.00
C HIS A 1137 22.71 -38.72 -8.17
N GLY A 1138 22.52 -37.39 -8.22
CA GLY A 1138 23.31 -36.41 -7.47
C GLY A 1138 22.60 -35.88 -6.22
N GLU A 1139 23.20 -34.84 -5.61
CA GLU A 1139 22.59 -34.07 -4.52
C GLU A 1139 21.90 -32.81 -5.08
N PRO A 1140 20.62 -32.55 -4.77
CA PRO A 1140 19.91 -31.40 -5.27
C PRO A 1140 20.39 -30.10 -4.62
N THR A 1141 20.33 -28.99 -5.36
CA THR A 1141 20.48 -27.65 -4.79
C THR A 1141 19.22 -27.28 -4.02
N VAL A 1142 19.34 -27.03 -2.72
CA VAL A 1142 18.23 -26.62 -1.85
C VAL A 1142 18.34 -25.14 -1.53
N LEU A 1143 17.35 -24.36 -1.95
CA LEU A 1143 17.20 -22.95 -1.61
C LEU A 1143 16.32 -22.84 -0.35
N ASN A 1144 16.76 -22.09 0.65
CA ASN A 1144 16.12 -22.02 1.97
C ASN A 1144 15.80 -20.58 2.36
N SER A 1145 14.73 -20.39 3.12
CA SER A 1145 14.38 -19.17 3.87
C SER A 1145 13.85 -19.56 5.25
N PRO A 1146 13.63 -18.61 6.19
CA PRO A 1146 12.99 -18.91 7.47
C PRO A 1146 11.58 -19.53 7.34
N THR A 1147 10.93 -19.33 6.19
CA THR A 1147 9.55 -19.67 5.87
C THR A 1147 9.41 -20.95 5.04
N GLY A 1148 10.50 -21.49 4.46
CA GLY A 1148 10.42 -22.71 3.67
C GLY A 1148 11.71 -23.16 2.97
N LYS A 1149 11.55 -24.18 2.12
CA LYS A 1149 12.63 -24.75 1.30
C LYS A 1149 12.10 -25.13 -0.08
N GLU A 1150 12.92 -25.00 -1.10
CA GLU A 1150 12.64 -25.46 -2.47
C GLU A 1150 13.89 -26.16 -3.03
N SER A 1151 13.71 -27.26 -3.76
CA SER A 1151 14.83 -28.12 -4.22
C SER A 1151 14.87 -28.25 -5.74
N PHE A 1152 16.06 -28.13 -6.30
CA PHE A 1152 16.33 -28.34 -7.72
C PHE A 1152 17.37 -29.44 -7.89
N ASP A 1153 17.00 -30.53 -8.57
CA ASP A 1153 17.94 -31.58 -8.94
C ASP A 1153 19.07 -31.00 -9.82
N GLU A 1154 18.77 -30.04 -10.69
CA GLU A 1154 19.77 -29.40 -11.55
C GLU A 1154 19.47 -27.91 -11.79
N ILE A 1155 20.52 -27.07 -11.75
CA ILE A 1155 20.49 -25.67 -12.21
C ILE A 1155 21.65 -25.49 -13.18
N THR A 1156 21.34 -25.12 -14.43
CA THR A 1156 22.32 -24.93 -15.51
C THR A 1156 22.41 -23.46 -15.89
N PHE A 1157 23.62 -22.98 -16.16
CA PHE A 1157 23.85 -21.61 -16.61
C PHE A 1157 24.32 -21.58 -18.06
N LEU A 1158 23.76 -20.66 -18.83
CA LEU A 1158 24.15 -20.38 -20.20
C LEU A 1158 24.73 -18.97 -20.24
N ASP A 1159 26.05 -18.91 -20.37
CA ASP A 1159 26.79 -17.66 -20.54
C ASP A 1159 26.71 -17.18 -22.00
N ASP A 1160 26.64 -15.86 -22.19
CA ASP A 1160 26.73 -15.19 -23.50
C ASP A 1160 25.72 -15.71 -24.54
N ILE A 1161 24.48 -15.97 -24.11
CA ILE A 1161 23.37 -16.27 -25.03
C ILE A 1161 23.11 -15.11 -25.99
N GLU A 1162 22.56 -15.41 -27.17
CA GLU A 1162 22.12 -14.37 -28.09
C GLU A 1162 20.92 -13.62 -27.49
N LEU A 1163 21.15 -12.40 -27.03
CA LEU A 1163 20.17 -11.50 -26.42
C LEU A 1163 20.36 -10.09 -26.97
N SER A 1164 19.32 -9.57 -27.63
CA SER A 1164 19.19 -8.15 -27.95
C SER A 1164 18.24 -7.49 -26.97
N CYS A 1165 18.52 -6.23 -26.60
CA CYS A 1165 17.63 -5.46 -25.74
C CYS A 1165 17.75 -3.98 -26.10
N GLU A 1166 16.65 -3.40 -26.57
CA GLU A 1166 16.54 -2.06 -27.12
C GLU A 1166 15.51 -1.26 -26.33
N LYS A 1167 15.85 -0.04 -25.94
CA LYS A 1167 14.95 0.81 -25.15
C LYS A 1167 13.87 1.41 -26.07
N THR A 1168 12.66 1.53 -25.55
CA THR A 1168 11.54 2.24 -26.19
C THR A 1168 11.06 3.36 -25.27
N ASP A 1169 10.20 4.26 -25.77
CA ASP A 1169 9.70 5.41 -24.98
C ASP A 1169 8.80 5.00 -23.80
N ALA A 1170 8.18 3.81 -23.89
CA ALA A 1170 7.35 3.24 -22.84
C ALA A 1170 8.03 2.08 -22.08
N GLY A 1171 9.22 1.65 -22.49
CA GLY A 1171 9.94 0.58 -21.82
C GLY A 1171 11.08 -0.01 -22.66
N PHE A 1172 10.99 -1.28 -23.06
CA PHE A 1172 12.00 -1.90 -23.90
C PHE A 1172 11.48 -3.11 -24.69
N HIS A 1173 12.23 -3.46 -25.73
CA HIS A 1173 12.10 -4.68 -26.50
C HIS A 1173 13.29 -5.59 -26.22
N ALA A 1174 13.08 -6.89 -26.05
CA ALA A 1174 14.16 -7.86 -25.85
C ALA A 1174 13.89 -9.16 -26.59
N ARG A 1175 14.88 -9.66 -27.33
CA ARG A 1175 14.78 -10.93 -28.07
C ARG A 1175 15.93 -11.84 -27.69
N ALA A 1176 15.61 -13.09 -27.36
CA ALA A 1176 16.57 -14.11 -26.95
C ALA A 1176 16.42 -15.41 -27.73
N ARG A 1177 17.54 -16.12 -27.94
CA ARG A 1177 17.56 -17.50 -28.45
C ARG A 1177 18.06 -18.45 -27.38
N LEU A 1178 17.23 -19.43 -27.02
CA LEU A 1178 17.58 -20.50 -26.08
C LEU A 1178 17.80 -21.82 -26.84
N PRO A 1179 18.95 -22.49 -26.67
CA PRO A 1179 19.17 -23.78 -27.31
C PRO A 1179 18.16 -24.84 -26.86
N LEU A 1180 17.45 -25.45 -27.81
CA LEU A 1180 16.47 -26.52 -27.56
C LEU A 1180 17.11 -27.70 -26.82
N LYS A 1181 18.37 -28.00 -27.13
CA LYS A 1181 19.17 -29.03 -26.45
C LYS A 1181 19.35 -28.74 -24.95
N ALA A 1182 19.56 -27.47 -24.57
CA ALA A 1182 19.72 -27.09 -23.16
C ALA A 1182 18.39 -27.21 -22.39
N LEU A 1183 17.27 -26.93 -23.06
CA LEU A 1183 15.92 -27.12 -22.52
C LEU A 1183 15.45 -28.59 -22.52
N ARG A 1184 16.22 -29.50 -23.15
CA ARG A 1184 15.83 -30.90 -23.41
C ARG A 1184 14.49 -31.01 -24.14
N LEU A 1185 14.29 -30.09 -25.08
CA LEU A 1185 13.02 -29.88 -25.76
C LEU A 1185 13.15 -30.23 -27.25
N GLU A 1186 12.26 -31.08 -27.72
CA GLU A 1186 11.99 -31.38 -29.12
C GLU A 1186 10.60 -30.84 -29.47
N LEU A 1187 10.53 -30.07 -30.56
CA LEU A 1187 9.30 -29.43 -31.04
C LEU A 1187 8.92 -29.98 -32.41
N LYS A 1188 7.76 -30.62 -32.50
CA LYS A 1188 7.18 -31.15 -33.74
C LYS A 1188 5.94 -30.34 -34.11
N SER A 1189 5.75 -30.05 -35.39
CA SER A 1189 4.53 -29.38 -35.89
C SER A 1189 3.28 -30.13 -35.41
N GLY A 1190 2.29 -29.38 -34.91
CA GLY A 1190 1.06 -29.88 -34.31
C GLY A 1190 1.18 -30.38 -32.87
N GLN A 1191 2.38 -30.41 -32.28
CA GLN A 1191 2.58 -30.82 -30.88
C GLN A 1191 1.96 -29.80 -29.92
N LYS A 1192 1.40 -30.32 -28.83
CA LYS A 1192 0.96 -29.55 -27.66
C LYS A 1192 1.91 -29.81 -26.50
N LEU A 1193 2.25 -28.78 -25.74
CA LEU A 1193 3.00 -28.89 -24.49
C LEU A 1193 2.48 -27.90 -23.45
N LYS A 1194 2.73 -28.17 -22.17
CA LYS A 1194 2.43 -27.21 -21.12
C LYS A 1194 3.48 -26.10 -21.12
N MET A 1195 3.02 -24.85 -21.06
CA MET A 1195 3.88 -23.67 -21.10
C MET A 1195 3.22 -22.49 -20.40
N ASP A 1196 4.05 -21.65 -19.79
CA ASP A 1196 3.71 -20.33 -19.30
C ASP A 1196 4.84 -19.35 -19.62
N VAL A 1197 4.48 -18.08 -19.81
CA VAL A 1197 5.42 -16.98 -20.07
C VAL A 1197 5.15 -15.87 -19.07
N GLY A 1198 6.22 -15.32 -18.52
CA GLY A 1198 6.17 -14.30 -17.51
C GLY A 1198 7.33 -13.32 -17.61
N TYR A 1199 7.26 -12.33 -16.73
CA TYR A 1199 8.29 -11.33 -16.55
C TYR A 1199 8.45 -10.98 -15.06
N ILE A 1200 9.69 -10.82 -14.63
CA ILE A 1200 10.05 -10.36 -13.29
C ILE A 1200 10.45 -8.90 -13.37
N PHE A 1201 9.72 -8.03 -12.69
CA PHE A 1201 10.00 -6.59 -12.62
C PHE A 1201 10.92 -6.30 -11.44
N GLY A 1202 12.15 -5.86 -11.74
CA GLY A 1202 13.18 -5.52 -10.77
C GLY A 1202 13.40 -4.02 -10.61
N ASN A 1203 14.24 -3.64 -9.65
CA ASN A 1203 14.69 -2.25 -9.50
C ASN A 1203 15.85 -1.88 -10.43
N ALA A 1204 16.17 -0.59 -10.51
CA ALA A 1204 17.18 -0.04 -11.42
C ALA A 1204 18.60 -0.53 -11.11
N GLN A 1205 18.84 -0.93 -9.86
CA GLN A 1205 20.13 -1.42 -9.39
C GLN A 1205 20.38 -2.88 -9.77
N GLY A 1206 19.33 -3.63 -10.13
CA GLY A 1206 19.45 -5.08 -10.34
C GLY A 1206 19.91 -5.80 -9.07
N THR A 1207 19.52 -5.32 -7.89
CA THR A 1207 19.91 -5.95 -6.62
C THR A 1207 18.80 -5.78 -5.60
N GLY A 1208 18.49 -6.80 -4.80
CA GLY A 1208 17.48 -6.71 -3.74
C GLY A 1208 16.20 -7.49 -4.05
N LYS A 1209 15.03 -6.91 -3.78
CA LYS A 1209 13.73 -7.57 -3.95
C LYS A 1209 13.19 -7.30 -5.35
N ALA A 1210 12.56 -8.30 -5.96
CA ALA A 1210 11.70 -8.04 -7.12
C ALA A 1210 10.59 -7.07 -6.68
N VAL A 1211 10.23 -6.13 -7.55
CA VAL A 1211 9.11 -5.23 -7.27
C VAL A 1211 7.81 -5.97 -7.52
N ARG A 1212 7.74 -6.77 -8.60
CA ARG A 1212 6.56 -7.54 -9.05
C ARG A 1212 6.98 -8.74 -9.90
N ARG A 1213 6.09 -9.73 -10.02
CA ARG A 1213 6.19 -10.86 -10.95
C ARG A 1213 4.85 -11.03 -11.64
N ALA A 1214 4.85 -11.40 -12.92
CA ALA A 1214 3.63 -11.58 -13.68
C ALA A 1214 3.79 -12.73 -14.67
N TYR A 1215 2.71 -13.51 -14.82
CA TYR A 1215 2.65 -14.66 -15.73
C TYR A 1215 1.34 -14.61 -16.53
N LEU A 1216 1.33 -15.26 -17.70
CA LEU A 1216 0.16 -15.32 -18.55
C LEU A 1216 -0.94 -16.18 -17.93
N PHE A 1217 -0.58 -17.35 -17.37
CA PHE A 1217 -1.53 -18.29 -16.78
C PHE A 1217 -1.40 -18.44 -15.26
N ASN A 1218 -0.19 -18.55 -14.71
CA ASN A 1218 0.02 -18.82 -13.29
C ASN A 1218 -0.28 -17.59 -12.42
N ASN A 1219 -1.36 -17.65 -11.65
CA ASN A 1219 -1.74 -16.62 -10.67
C ASN A 1219 -1.79 -17.18 -9.23
N SER A 1220 -1.03 -18.24 -8.96
CA SER A 1220 -0.96 -18.88 -7.64
C SER A 1220 -0.41 -17.92 -6.56
N PHE A 1221 -0.47 -18.37 -5.30
CA PHE A 1221 0.24 -17.70 -4.21
C PHE A 1221 1.74 -17.55 -4.52
N SER A 1222 2.42 -18.67 -4.84
CA SER A 1222 3.88 -18.70 -5.05
C SER A 1222 4.33 -17.78 -6.18
N ALA A 1223 3.54 -17.66 -7.25
CA ALA A 1223 3.85 -16.83 -8.42
C ALA A 1223 3.88 -15.33 -8.13
N ASN A 1224 3.19 -14.87 -7.09
CA ASN A 1224 3.02 -13.45 -6.76
C ASN A 1224 3.81 -13.00 -5.54
N VAL A 1225 4.45 -13.92 -4.81
CA VAL A 1225 5.38 -13.57 -3.73
C VAL A 1225 6.68 -13.02 -4.34
N ILE A 1226 7.19 -11.92 -3.75
CA ILE A 1226 8.39 -11.17 -4.19
C ILE A 1226 9.47 -11.06 -3.11
N ASP A 1227 9.23 -11.68 -1.95
CA ASP A 1227 10.12 -11.60 -0.79
C ASP A 1227 10.26 -12.92 -0.02
N ASP A 1228 10.29 -14.04 -0.76
CA ASP A 1228 10.56 -15.36 -0.22
C ASP A 1228 11.22 -16.26 -1.26
N ILE A 1229 12.47 -16.68 -0.99
CA ILE A 1229 13.30 -17.45 -1.92
C ILE A 1229 12.61 -18.75 -2.39
N PRO A 1230 12.07 -19.62 -1.51
CA PRO A 1230 11.32 -20.81 -1.92
C PRO A 1230 10.17 -20.50 -2.87
N ASN A 1231 9.23 -19.61 -2.49
CA ASN A 1231 8.07 -19.29 -3.32
C ASN A 1231 8.47 -18.61 -4.65
N GLU A 1232 9.48 -17.75 -4.63
CA GLU A 1232 9.97 -17.07 -5.84
C GLU A 1232 10.65 -18.01 -6.84
N SER A 1233 11.23 -19.11 -6.35
CA SER A 1233 11.91 -20.10 -7.18
C SER A 1233 10.97 -21.18 -7.74
N ARG A 1234 9.86 -21.47 -7.06
CA ARG A 1234 8.96 -22.61 -7.34
C ARG A 1234 8.34 -22.60 -8.74
N LEU A 1235 8.25 -23.78 -9.35
CA LEU A 1235 7.49 -24.05 -10.58
C LEU A 1235 6.20 -24.79 -10.20
N GLU A 1236 5.07 -24.40 -10.81
CA GLU A 1236 3.76 -25.02 -10.57
C GLU A 1236 3.11 -25.47 -11.89
N PRO A 1237 3.52 -26.64 -12.44
CA PRO A 1237 3.03 -27.13 -13.74
C PRO A 1237 1.53 -27.43 -13.82
N SER A 1238 0.80 -27.38 -12.71
CA SER A 1238 -0.67 -27.43 -12.68
C SER A 1238 -1.31 -26.13 -13.17
N GLU A 1239 -0.61 -25.00 -13.04
CA GLU A 1239 -1.12 -23.65 -13.33
C GLU A 1239 -0.75 -23.17 -14.75
N TRP A 1240 0.04 -23.96 -15.49
CA TRP A 1240 0.48 -23.61 -16.84
C TRP A 1240 -0.59 -23.88 -17.89
N GLY A 1241 -0.62 -23.05 -18.93
CA GLY A 1241 -1.48 -23.22 -20.09
C GLY A 1241 -0.93 -24.21 -21.12
N GLU A 1242 -1.55 -24.25 -22.30
CA GLU A 1242 -1.13 -25.07 -23.43
C GLU A 1242 -0.49 -24.21 -24.53
N ALA A 1243 0.72 -24.58 -24.97
CA ALA A 1243 1.34 -24.07 -26.20
C ALA A 1243 1.17 -25.07 -27.35
N THR A 1244 0.94 -24.56 -28.56
CA THR A 1244 0.87 -25.38 -29.79
C THR A 1244 1.97 -25.00 -30.75
N VAL A 1245 2.65 -26.00 -31.31
CA VAL A 1245 3.74 -25.82 -32.25
C VAL A 1245 3.20 -25.78 -33.68
N GLU A 1246 3.58 -24.77 -34.46
CA GLU A 1246 3.31 -24.71 -35.90
C GLU A 1246 4.19 -25.66 -36.72
#